data_AF-A0A1Q9E8I0-F1
#
_entry.id   AF-A0A1Q9E8I0-F1
#
_cell.length_a   1.000
_cell.length_b   1.000
_cell.length_c   1.000
_cell.angle_alpha   90.00
_cell.angle_beta   90.00
_cell.angle_gamma   90.00
#
_symmetry.space_group_name_H-M   'P 1'
#
loop_
_entity.id
_entity.type
_entity.pdbx_description
1 polymer ?
#
loop_
_entity_poly.entity_id
_entity_poly.type
_entity_poly.pdbx_seq_one_letter_code
_entity_poly.pdbx_strand_id
1 'polypeptide(L)'
;MCNAAALSIYADADITAFALPPAIRGHFSTNVIKEALEKAVMAGATALLNVMNGVAKCVPGMDKVTEKINAAATAAKGALSSLIPSLNLDFNLKSIVLMAPETFWCKEVYTTPGFDTAPCAAELGCKTAGRSSEPGNEVPPPEQFEKVERQTEYSSKCYDIPMGDNFIQLGDWRLAAIDYNHFSISHRGIKTAQIFRSDGTLHPGPRSDFGAWHVPVVPHGSAKGIEFGFEFIQIGAFRLGAVDDNHFSIAHKGGKTIQIYRQDGTLHPGPRTDWSTWDRRVGNPVGITFGDRFVQLGNFRLGDADGGHFLVSHINGWTCQIYRWDGTLHPGPRRDWGPRLLHRKPMAWSCEGIAEMAFGPCDSDFGTFGDRFIQLGQWRIAAIDANHFSVSHKGGKTAQIYRSDGTLHPGPRSDFGSWNRPTGFPYGITFGPGFIQIGNFRLAAMDDTHFTVSHRYHGGRTAQIYRSDATLHPGPRSDWDAWGLSAGPPTGITFGDRFLQIGKFRLGDADGGHLVLTHENGKSLQIFRSDGHVVPVQTHRTAVINARPAHQHCRSIYAVLGSCPGIATGENFMEIGDWRLAAIDGNHFSVSHRDGQTPQIYRFDGTRHPGPRSDFNSWSWEPKMTGSHGKVHFGDRFMQFGSFRMGAVDDNHFSISHNGGQTIQIFRSDGTLHPGPRRDFGLWHRPILDVPLGISFGDRFVQLGKFRVGDVDGRHFSVAHVGGRTMQIFREDGTLHPGPRSDFTTVGRPMHECRVADVEL
;
A
#
# COMPACT_ATOMS: atom_id res chain seq x y z
N MET A 1 41.96 -30.81 26.36
CA MET A 1 41.25 -31.76 25.47
C MET A 1 39.80 -31.37 25.18
N CYS A 2 39.14 -30.52 25.99
CA CYS A 2 37.81 -29.97 25.66
C CYS A 2 37.89 -28.69 24.79
N ASN A 3 38.69 -28.72 23.70
CA ASN A 3 38.65 -27.71 22.63
C ASN A 3 38.15 -28.34 21.33
N ALA A 4 37.20 -29.27 21.44
CA ALA A 4 36.38 -29.68 20.32
C ALA A 4 35.21 -28.68 20.26
N ALA A 5 35.18 -27.87 19.20
CA ALA A 5 34.01 -27.09 18.87
C ALA A 5 32.85 -28.07 18.65
N ALA A 6 31.89 -28.10 19.58
CA ALA A 6 30.53 -28.48 19.20
C ALA A 6 30.06 -27.39 18.25
N LEU A 7 30.30 -27.58 16.95
CA LEU A 7 29.79 -26.71 15.91
C LEU A 7 28.28 -26.96 15.81
N SER A 8 27.53 -26.43 16.75
CA SER A 8 26.10 -26.24 16.61
C SER A 8 25.91 -25.12 15.59
N ILE A 9 25.85 -25.49 14.31
CA ILE A 9 25.43 -24.56 13.26
C ILE A 9 23.95 -24.26 13.50
N TYR A 10 23.66 -23.18 14.21
CA TYR A 10 22.41 -22.45 13.98
C TYR A 10 22.59 -21.69 12.68
N ALA A 11 22.09 -22.26 11.58
CA ALA A 11 21.91 -21.54 10.34
C ALA A 11 20.45 -21.10 10.29
N ASP A 12 20.19 -19.89 10.76
CA ASP A 12 19.01 -19.12 10.36
C ASP A 12 19.53 -17.97 9.46
N ALA A 13 20.00 -18.37 8.28
CA ALA A 13 20.25 -17.54 7.10
C ALA A 13 20.56 -18.46 5.92
N ASP A 14 19.76 -18.36 4.86
CA ASP A 14 19.97 -19.03 3.57
C ASP A 14 21.35 -18.68 2.96
N ILE A 15 22.35 -19.53 3.20
CA ILE A 15 23.55 -19.60 2.38
C ILE A 15 23.63 -21.01 1.81
N THR A 16 23.04 -21.21 0.63
CA THR A 16 22.92 -22.51 -0.03
C THR A 16 24.11 -22.90 -0.93
N ALA A 17 25.12 -22.03 -1.10
CA ALA A 17 26.41 -22.39 -1.68
C ALA A 17 27.48 -21.31 -1.48
N PHE A 18 28.74 -21.70 -1.28
CA PHE A 18 29.89 -20.83 -1.58
C PHE A 18 30.19 -20.90 -3.08
N ALA A 19 29.40 -20.19 -3.87
CA ALA A 19 29.71 -20.00 -5.28
C ALA A 19 29.27 -18.60 -5.71
N LEU A 20 30.14 -17.88 -6.42
CA LEU A 20 29.78 -16.61 -7.03
C LEU A 20 28.58 -16.85 -7.99
N PRO A 21 27.48 -16.09 -7.84
CA PRO A 21 26.32 -16.18 -8.72
C PRO A 21 26.72 -16.13 -10.20
N PRO A 22 26.05 -16.83 -11.13
CA PRO A 22 26.41 -16.84 -12.55
C PRO A 22 26.56 -15.44 -13.17
N ALA A 23 25.71 -14.49 -12.73
CA ALA A 23 25.82 -13.08 -13.13
C ALA A 23 27.15 -12.46 -12.70
N ILE A 24 27.57 -12.70 -11.46
CA ILE A 24 28.85 -12.21 -10.92
C ILE A 24 30.03 -12.93 -11.59
N ARG A 25 29.91 -14.23 -11.88
CA ARG A 25 30.92 -15.02 -12.63
C ARG A 25 31.19 -14.48 -14.04
N GLY A 26 30.15 -14.01 -14.74
CA GLY A 26 30.30 -13.35 -16.03
C GLY A 26 31.08 -12.02 -15.93
N HIS A 27 30.86 -11.26 -14.85
CA HIS A 27 31.53 -9.98 -14.61
C HIS A 27 32.99 -10.11 -14.15
N PHE A 28 33.40 -11.27 -13.62
CA PHE A 28 34.80 -11.56 -13.25
C PHE A 28 35.56 -12.36 -14.31
N SER A 29 35.01 -12.48 -15.53
CA SER A 29 35.79 -13.08 -16.62
C SER A 29 37.03 -12.25 -16.91
N THR A 30 38.13 -12.93 -17.23
CA THR A 30 39.43 -12.32 -17.54
C THR A 30 39.32 -11.24 -18.61
N ASN A 31 38.37 -11.39 -19.54
CA ASN A 31 38.10 -10.42 -20.60
C ASN A 31 37.43 -9.16 -20.08
N VAL A 32 36.44 -9.26 -19.18
CA VAL A 32 35.77 -8.09 -18.60
C VAL A 32 36.71 -7.30 -17.69
N ILE A 33 37.54 -7.98 -16.90
CA ILE A 33 38.55 -7.33 -16.06
C ILE A 33 39.59 -6.62 -16.94
N LYS A 34 40.04 -7.26 -18.02
CA LYS A 34 40.93 -6.66 -19.00
C LYS A 34 40.31 -5.41 -19.63
N GLU A 35 39.09 -5.49 -20.15
CA GLU A 35 38.41 -4.35 -20.77
C GLU A 35 38.19 -3.18 -19.79
N ALA A 36 37.82 -3.48 -18.55
CA ALA A 36 37.64 -2.46 -17.52
C ALA A 36 38.95 -1.75 -17.17
N LEU A 37 40.06 -2.50 -17.05
CA LEU A 37 41.39 -1.93 -16.78
C LEU A 37 41.89 -1.08 -17.96
N GLU A 38 41.73 -1.59 -19.19
CA GLU A 38 42.11 -0.88 -20.41
C GLU A 38 41.35 0.46 -20.51
N LYS A 39 40.05 0.45 -20.20
CA LYS A 39 39.22 1.65 -20.21
C LYS A 39 39.63 2.64 -19.13
N ALA A 40 39.98 2.17 -17.93
CA ALA A 40 40.43 3.02 -16.83
C ALA A 40 41.78 3.71 -17.13
N VAL A 41 42.76 2.99 -17.69
CA VAL A 41 44.07 3.55 -18.07
C VAL A 41 43.90 4.63 -19.14
N MET A 42 43.07 4.38 -20.15
CA MET A 42 42.81 5.37 -21.21
C MET A 42 42.03 6.58 -20.71
N ALA A 43 41.06 6.38 -19.80
CA ALA A 43 40.33 7.48 -19.17
C ALA A 43 41.27 8.35 -18.31
N GLY A 44 42.20 7.73 -17.57
CA GLY A 44 43.21 8.46 -16.79
C GLY A 44 44.16 9.29 -17.65
N ALA A 45 44.64 8.73 -18.77
CA ALA A 45 45.48 9.46 -19.72
C ALA A 45 44.72 10.65 -20.35
N THR A 46 43.45 10.46 -20.68
CA THR A 46 42.59 11.52 -21.23
C THR A 46 42.33 12.63 -20.21
N ALA A 47 42.09 12.28 -18.95
CA ALA A 47 41.90 13.25 -17.88
C ALA A 47 43.19 14.08 -17.64
N LEU A 48 44.35 13.43 -17.65
CA LEU A 48 45.65 14.12 -17.52
C LEU A 48 45.88 15.09 -18.69
N LEU A 49 45.59 14.67 -19.92
CA LEU A 49 45.69 15.54 -21.09
C LEU A 49 44.74 16.73 -21.03
N ASN A 50 43.52 16.56 -20.50
CA ASN A 50 42.57 17.66 -20.35
C ASN A 50 43.03 18.70 -19.31
N VAL A 51 43.63 18.26 -18.21
CA VAL A 51 44.23 19.18 -17.21
C VAL A 51 45.42 19.92 -17.83
N MET A 52 46.24 19.24 -18.62
CA MET A 52 47.41 19.84 -19.27
C MET A 52 47.04 20.77 -20.44
N ASN A 53 45.96 20.50 -21.18
CA ASN A 53 45.49 21.33 -22.29
C ASN A 53 45.05 22.74 -21.87
N GLY A 54 44.65 22.93 -20.61
CA GLY A 54 44.39 24.26 -20.06
C GLY A 54 45.64 25.14 -19.95
N VAL A 55 46.81 24.52 -19.71
CA VAL A 55 48.10 25.19 -19.54
C VAL A 55 48.91 25.20 -20.85
N ALA A 56 48.71 24.20 -21.71
CA ALA A 56 49.50 23.95 -22.91
C ALA A 56 49.30 24.95 -24.06
N LYS A 57 48.18 25.69 -24.10
CA LYS A 57 47.89 26.67 -25.18
C LYS A 57 48.87 27.86 -25.20
N CYS A 58 49.71 28.01 -24.18
CA CYS A 58 50.64 29.12 -24.05
C CYS A 58 52.12 28.74 -24.24
N VAL A 59 52.45 27.46 -24.51
CA VAL A 59 53.85 26.99 -24.57
C VAL A 59 54.14 26.24 -25.89
N PRO A 60 55.00 26.77 -26.78
CA PRO A 60 55.35 26.11 -28.04
C PRO A 60 56.07 24.76 -27.82
N GLY A 61 55.62 23.71 -28.49
CA GLY A 61 56.25 22.37 -28.46
C GLY A 61 55.49 21.29 -27.67
N MET A 62 54.33 21.64 -27.09
CA MET A 62 53.51 20.74 -26.28
C MET A 62 52.87 19.56 -27.05
N ASP A 63 52.75 19.65 -28.37
CA ASP A 63 52.17 18.56 -29.19
C ASP A 63 53.01 17.26 -29.08
N LYS A 64 54.33 17.39 -28.91
CA LYS A 64 55.24 16.26 -28.69
C LYS A 64 55.07 15.61 -27.31
N VAL A 65 54.54 16.35 -26.33
CA VAL A 65 54.26 15.84 -24.98
C VAL A 65 52.98 15.01 -24.99
N THR A 66 51.94 15.49 -25.68
CA THR A 66 50.69 14.75 -25.89
C THR A 66 50.93 13.42 -26.58
N GLU A 67 51.78 13.41 -27.62
CA GLU A 67 52.15 12.18 -28.33
C GLU A 67 52.88 11.18 -27.41
N LYS A 68 53.81 11.66 -26.57
CA LYS A 68 54.50 10.81 -25.58
C LYS A 68 53.58 10.26 -24.51
N ILE A 69 52.61 11.03 -24.03
CA ILE A 69 51.65 10.58 -23.01
C ILE A 69 50.73 9.49 -23.58
N ASN A 70 50.23 9.68 -24.80
CA ASN A 70 49.40 8.67 -25.47
C ASN A 70 50.20 7.41 -25.82
N ALA A 71 51.46 7.55 -26.25
CA ALA A 71 52.35 6.41 -26.49
C ALA A 71 52.64 5.64 -25.19
N ALA A 72 52.91 6.35 -24.08
CA ALA A 72 53.14 5.73 -22.77
C ALA A 72 51.88 5.02 -22.24
N ALA A 73 50.70 5.63 -22.39
CA ALA A 73 49.43 5.01 -22.01
C ALA A 73 49.13 3.75 -22.84
N THR A 74 49.42 3.78 -24.15
CA THR A 74 49.26 2.63 -25.04
C THR A 74 50.25 1.51 -24.71
N ALA A 75 51.50 1.85 -24.38
CA ALA A 75 52.49 0.88 -23.93
C ALA A 75 52.12 0.26 -22.57
N ALA A 76 51.66 1.07 -21.61
CA ALA A 76 51.18 0.60 -20.31
C ALA A 76 49.96 -0.33 -20.46
N LYS A 77 49.02 0.02 -21.35
CA LYS A 77 47.87 -0.82 -21.72
C LYS A 77 48.33 -2.20 -22.22
N GLY A 78 49.30 -2.24 -23.14
CA GLY A 78 49.87 -3.47 -23.67
C GLY A 78 50.54 -4.34 -22.61
N ALA A 79 51.37 -3.73 -21.75
CA ALA A 79 52.07 -4.42 -20.67
C ALA A 79 51.10 -5.01 -19.63
N LEU A 80 50.09 -4.24 -19.19
CA LEU A 80 49.07 -4.71 -18.25
C LEU A 80 48.20 -5.82 -18.85
N SER A 81 47.82 -5.71 -20.13
CA SER A 81 47.08 -6.78 -20.80
C SER A 81 47.88 -8.09 -20.88
N SER A 82 49.20 -8.04 -20.92
CA SER A 82 50.04 -9.25 -20.97
C SER A 82 50.25 -9.91 -19.61
N LEU A 83 50.08 -9.16 -18.50
CA LEU A 83 50.19 -9.67 -17.13
C LEU A 83 48.92 -10.39 -16.66
N ILE A 84 47.74 -9.99 -17.14
CA ILE A 84 46.45 -10.54 -16.67
C ILE A 84 46.34 -12.08 -16.89
N PRO A 85 46.73 -12.66 -18.04
CA PRO A 85 46.71 -14.12 -18.20
C PRO A 85 47.66 -14.86 -17.23
N SER A 86 48.71 -14.21 -16.75
CA SER A 86 49.69 -14.81 -15.83
C SER A 86 49.24 -14.83 -14.37
N LEU A 87 48.13 -14.17 -14.02
CA LEU A 87 47.60 -14.13 -12.65
C LEU A 87 46.90 -15.44 -12.22
N ASN A 88 46.70 -16.40 -13.14
CA ASN A 88 46.15 -17.74 -12.90
C ASN A 88 44.94 -17.79 -11.94
N LEU A 89 44.02 -16.83 -12.09
CA LEU A 89 42.81 -16.74 -11.28
C LEU A 89 41.78 -17.73 -11.81
N ASP A 90 41.83 -18.98 -11.33
CA ASP A 90 40.84 -20.01 -11.66
C ASP A 90 39.61 -19.89 -10.75
N PHE A 91 38.51 -19.39 -11.32
CA PHE A 91 37.23 -19.28 -10.62
C PHE A 91 36.29 -20.47 -10.89
N ASN A 92 36.79 -21.57 -11.49
CA ASN A 92 36.02 -22.80 -11.73
C ASN A 92 35.98 -23.74 -10.51
N LEU A 93 35.61 -23.22 -9.33
CA LEU A 93 35.27 -24.10 -8.21
C LEU A 93 33.94 -24.83 -8.52
N LYS A 94 34.00 -26.17 -8.58
CA LYS A 94 32.80 -27.01 -8.68
C LYS A 94 31.94 -26.80 -7.42
N SER A 95 30.68 -26.45 -7.63
CA SER A 95 29.67 -26.34 -6.57
C SER A 95 29.52 -27.68 -5.86
N ILE A 96 29.72 -27.70 -4.54
CA ILE A 96 29.27 -28.77 -3.67
C ILE A 96 27.89 -28.36 -3.17
N VAL A 97 26.87 -29.10 -3.57
CA VAL A 97 25.47 -28.90 -3.13
C VAL A 97 25.30 -29.66 -1.82
N LEU A 98 25.03 -28.94 -0.72
CA LEU A 98 24.50 -29.55 0.50
C LEU A 98 22.97 -29.53 0.39
N MET A 99 22.35 -30.71 0.48
CA MET A 99 20.90 -30.87 0.39
C MET A 99 20.17 -30.00 1.44
N ALA A 100 19.03 -29.42 1.06
CA ALA A 100 18.14 -28.70 1.96
C ALA A 100 17.59 -29.65 3.05
N PRO A 101 17.49 -29.24 4.33
CA PRO A 101 17.18 -30.17 5.39
C PRO A 101 15.68 -30.32 5.65
N GLU A 102 15.18 -31.54 5.49
CA GLU A 102 13.94 -32.00 6.09
C GLU A 102 14.27 -32.59 7.48
N THR A 103 14.26 -31.76 8.54
CA THR A 103 14.37 -32.13 9.97
C THR A 103 15.56 -33.02 10.40
N PHE A 104 16.47 -32.51 11.26
CA PHE A 104 17.57 -33.31 11.82
C PHE A 104 17.32 -33.78 13.25
N TRP A 105 17.71 -35.03 13.53
CA TRP A 105 17.92 -35.58 14.88
C TRP A 105 19.39 -36.03 15.01
N CYS A 106 20.01 -35.78 16.17
CA CYS A 106 21.38 -36.19 16.46
C CYS A 106 21.44 -37.70 16.67
N LYS A 107 22.01 -38.46 15.72
CA LYS A 107 22.10 -39.93 15.78
C LYS A 107 23.40 -40.42 16.46
N GLU A 108 24.52 -39.76 16.20
CA GLU A 108 25.83 -40.10 16.79
C GLU A 108 26.73 -38.85 16.78
N VAL A 109 27.56 -38.66 17.81
CA VAL A 109 28.53 -37.55 17.88
C VAL A 109 29.91 -38.10 17.56
N TYR A 110 30.62 -37.44 16.65
CA TYR A 110 31.99 -37.80 16.35
C TYR A 110 32.92 -37.39 17.51
N THR A 111 33.60 -38.36 18.13
CA THR A 111 34.49 -38.14 19.27
C THR A 111 35.94 -38.48 18.91
N THR A 112 36.89 -37.83 19.59
CA THR A 112 38.31 -38.18 19.50
C THR A 112 38.70 -39.10 20.66
N PRO A 113 39.72 -39.97 20.52
CA PRO A 113 40.19 -40.83 21.61
C PRO A 113 40.46 -40.05 22.90
N GLY A 114 39.91 -40.53 24.03
CA GLY A 114 40.00 -39.87 25.34
C GLY A 114 38.88 -38.86 25.66
N PHE A 115 37.95 -38.62 24.72
CA PHE A 115 36.77 -37.77 24.93
C PHE A 115 35.86 -38.32 26.04
N ASP A 116 35.51 -39.60 25.99
CA ASP A 116 34.53 -40.21 26.93
C ASP A 116 34.99 -40.21 28.40
N THR A 117 36.28 -40.02 28.64
CA THR A 117 36.88 -39.92 29.98
C THR A 117 37.14 -38.47 30.42
N ALA A 118 36.86 -37.48 29.56
CA ALA A 118 37.05 -36.08 29.88
C ALA A 118 35.89 -35.53 30.75
N PRO A 119 36.16 -34.64 31.74
CA PRO A 119 35.11 -34.11 32.63
C PRO A 119 33.93 -33.43 31.91
N CYS A 120 34.15 -32.90 30.69
CA CYS A 120 33.14 -32.23 29.88
C CYS A 120 32.22 -33.17 29.08
N ALA A 121 32.54 -34.47 28.97
CA ALA A 121 31.78 -35.41 28.15
C ALA A 121 30.38 -35.73 28.68
N ALA A 122 30.13 -35.49 29.98
CA ALA A 122 28.81 -35.65 30.58
C ALA A 122 27.79 -34.60 30.09
N GLU A 123 28.25 -33.44 29.61
CA GLU A 123 27.39 -32.33 29.18
C GLU A 123 27.26 -32.21 27.65
N LEU A 124 28.18 -32.84 26.90
CA LEU A 124 28.30 -32.74 25.45
C LEU A 124 28.03 -34.10 24.78
N GLY A 125 26.88 -34.22 24.11
CA GLY A 125 26.47 -35.43 23.37
C GLY A 125 25.03 -35.33 22.85
N CYS A 126 24.59 -36.26 22.00
CA CYS A 126 23.19 -36.25 21.48
C CYS A 126 22.12 -36.35 22.59
N LYS A 127 22.48 -36.75 23.82
CA LYS A 127 21.58 -36.84 24.98
C LYS A 127 21.10 -35.48 25.51
N THR A 128 21.76 -34.37 25.20
CA THR A 128 21.39 -33.01 25.67
C THR A 128 20.67 -32.18 24.59
N ALA A 129 20.67 -32.61 23.34
CA ALA A 129 19.97 -31.96 22.24
C ALA A 129 18.55 -32.54 22.09
N GLY A 130 17.56 -31.84 22.65
CA GLY A 130 16.15 -32.25 22.67
C GLY A 130 15.74 -32.83 24.01
N ARG A 131 15.58 -31.98 25.04
CA ARG A 131 14.87 -32.38 26.26
C ARG A 131 13.37 -32.30 25.99
N SER A 132 12.66 -33.42 26.17
CA SER A 132 11.24 -33.41 26.47
C SER A 132 11.00 -32.80 27.85
N SER A 133 9.83 -32.20 28.07
CA SER A 133 9.39 -31.72 29.38
C SER A 133 9.54 -32.80 30.47
N GLU A 134 9.84 -32.39 31.71
CA GLU A 134 10.02 -33.29 32.84
C GLU A 134 8.79 -34.20 33.09
N PRO A 135 8.99 -35.45 33.51
CA PRO A 135 7.89 -36.37 33.80
C PRO A 135 7.27 -36.02 35.16
N GLY A 136 6.03 -35.54 35.16
CA GLY A 136 5.30 -35.32 36.42
C GLY A 136 4.03 -34.48 36.36
N ASN A 137 3.79 -33.71 35.30
CA ASN A 137 2.53 -32.99 35.13
C ASN A 137 1.66 -33.70 34.08
N GLU A 138 0.58 -34.35 34.51
CA GLU A 138 -0.50 -34.79 33.62
C GLU A 138 -1.01 -33.57 32.84
N VAL A 139 -0.66 -33.50 31.56
CA VAL A 139 -1.35 -32.64 30.61
C VAL A 139 -2.70 -33.33 30.37
N PRO A 140 -3.83 -32.66 30.62
CA PRO A 140 -5.14 -33.23 30.30
C PRO A 140 -5.16 -33.54 28.79
N PRO A 141 -5.87 -34.61 28.37
CA PRO A 141 -5.88 -35.01 26.98
C PRO A 141 -6.29 -33.82 26.11
N PRO A 142 -5.71 -33.66 24.91
CA PRO A 142 -6.09 -32.58 24.02
C PRO A 142 -7.60 -32.62 23.88
N GLU A 143 -8.26 -31.52 24.26
CA GLU A 143 -9.64 -31.28 23.88
C GLU A 143 -9.71 -31.62 22.39
N GLN A 144 -10.42 -32.70 22.10
CA GLN A 144 -10.86 -33.00 20.76
C GLN A 144 -11.71 -31.79 20.42
N PHE A 145 -11.11 -30.81 19.73
CA PHE A 145 -11.89 -29.87 18.96
C PHE A 145 -12.71 -30.75 18.03
N GLU A 146 -13.97 -30.92 18.43
CA GLU A 146 -15.03 -31.36 17.56
C GLU A 146 -14.85 -30.53 16.30
N LYS A 147 -14.58 -31.24 15.20
CA LYS A 147 -14.58 -30.64 13.88
C LYS A 147 -15.97 -30.02 13.76
N VAL A 148 -16.09 -28.73 14.05
CA VAL A 148 -17.27 -27.97 13.66
C VAL A 148 -17.24 -28.07 12.14
N GLU A 149 -18.07 -28.95 11.60
CA GLU A 149 -18.34 -28.98 10.18
C GLU A 149 -18.79 -27.58 9.81
N ARG A 150 -17.86 -26.85 9.19
CA ARG A 150 -18.10 -25.50 8.71
C ARG A 150 -19.18 -25.65 7.65
N GLN A 151 -20.42 -25.29 7.99
CA GLN A 151 -21.50 -25.22 7.03
C GLN A 151 -21.05 -24.33 5.86
N THR A 152 -20.96 -24.94 4.69
CA THR A 152 -20.48 -24.35 3.43
C THR A 152 -21.61 -23.58 2.73
N GLU A 153 -22.42 -22.82 3.47
CA GLU A 153 -23.62 -22.17 2.92
C GLU A 153 -23.43 -20.73 2.43
N TYR A 154 -22.20 -20.21 2.40
CA TYR A 154 -21.87 -18.95 1.72
C TYR A 154 -20.97 -19.20 0.50
N SER A 155 -21.48 -19.96 -0.46
CA SER A 155 -21.02 -19.90 -1.85
C SER A 155 -21.45 -18.54 -2.41
N SER A 156 -20.66 -17.49 -2.16
CA SER A 156 -20.91 -16.17 -2.72
C SER A 156 -20.84 -16.24 -4.25
N LYS A 157 -21.86 -15.70 -4.92
CA LYS A 157 -21.96 -15.68 -6.37
C LYS A 157 -20.92 -14.69 -6.91
N CYS A 158 -19.77 -15.19 -7.36
CA CYS A 158 -18.94 -14.49 -8.34
C CYS A 158 -19.80 -14.28 -9.59
N TYR A 159 -20.32 -13.07 -9.80
CA TYR A 159 -20.76 -12.70 -11.14
C TYR A 159 -19.50 -12.50 -12.01
N ASP A 160 -19.61 -12.83 -13.29
CA ASP A 160 -18.71 -12.64 -14.44
C ASP A 160 -17.26 -13.20 -14.53
N ILE A 161 -16.72 -14.00 -13.60
CA ILE A 161 -15.62 -14.94 -13.94
C ILE A 161 -16.11 -16.37 -13.83
N PRO A 162 -16.56 -16.98 -14.94
CA PRO A 162 -17.00 -18.37 -14.92
C PRO A 162 -15.84 -19.28 -14.52
N MET A 163 -16.00 -19.95 -13.40
CA MET A 163 -15.11 -21.03 -12.97
C MET A 163 -15.90 -22.34 -13.02
N GLY A 164 -15.21 -23.44 -13.26
CA GLY A 164 -15.76 -24.76 -13.05
C GLY A 164 -14.69 -25.70 -12.52
N ASP A 165 -14.99 -26.99 -12.50
CA ASP A 165 -14.07 -27.97 -11.94
C ASP A 165 -12.76 -27.98 -12.73
N ASN A 166 -11.68 -27.57 -12.06
CA ASN A 166 -10.35 -27.42 -12.61
C ASN A 166 -10.22 -26.46 -13.81
N PHE A 167 -11.06 -25.40 -13.92
CA PHE A 167 -10.82 -24.35 -14.92
C PHE A 167 -11.26 -22.95 -14.51
N ILE A 168 -10.57 -21.95 -15.08
CA ILE A 168 -10.95 -20.53 -15.06
C ILE A 168 -11.25 -20.08 -16.49
N GLN A 169 -12.37 -19.37 -16.68
CA GLN A 169 -12.73 -18.75 -17.95
C GLN A 169 -12.46 -17.25 -17.93
N LEU A 170 -11.75 -16.77 -18.95
CA LEU A 170 -11.42 -15.37 -19.16
C LEU A 170 -11.91 -14.98 -20.56
N GLY A 171 -13.12 -14.42 -20.65
CA GLY A 171 -13.78 -14.13 -21.92
C GLY A 171 -14.07 -15.40 -22.72
N ASP A 172 -13.55 -15.47 -23.95
CA ASP A 172 -13.72 -16.59 -24.88
C ASP A 172 -12.68 -17.70 -24.70
N TRP A 173 -11.90 -17.62 -23.62
CA TRP A 173 -10.77 -18.51 -23.32
C TRP A 173 -10.90 -19.21 -21.98
N ARG A 174 -10.37 -20.43 -21.90
CA ARG A 174 -10.28 -21.22 -20.67
C ARG A 174 -8.88 -21.73 -20.40
N LEU A 175 -8.49 -21.65 -19.14
CA LEU A 175 -7.28 -22.23 -18.56
C LEU A 175 -7.71 -23.39 -17.67
N ALA A 176 -7.28 -24.62 -17.97
CA ALA A 176 -7.80 -25.79 -17.28
C ALA A 176 -6.78 -26.90 -17.06
N ALA A 177 -6.82 -27.54 -15.89
CA ALA A 177 -6.24 -28.87 -15.72
C ALA A 177 -7.26 -29.91 -16.20
N ILE A 178 -7.00 -30.49 -17.36
CA ILE A 178 -7.88 -31.49 -18.00
C ILE A 178 -7.84 -32.81 -17.23
N ASP A 179 -6.64 -33.18 -16.80
CA ASP A 179 -6.38 -34.31 -15.92
C ASP A 179 -5.11 -34.04 -15.10
N TYR A 180 -4.58 -35.05 -14.41
CA TYR A 180 -3.34 -34.93 -13.64
C TYR A 180 -2.12 -34.54 -14.49
N ASN A 181 -2.07 -35.03 -15.73
CA ASN A 181 -0.93 -34.92 -16.63
C ASN A 181 -1.03 -33.79 -17.65
N HIS A 182 -2.20 -33.18 -17.83
CA HIS A 182 -2.44 -32.19 -18.89
C HIS A 182 -3.12 -30.93 -18.36
N PHE A 183 -2.45 -29.80 -18.55
CA PHE A 183 -3.04 -28.46 -18.43
C PHE A 183 -3.14 -27.81 -19.82
N SER A 184 -4.18 -27.01 -20.06
CA SER A 184 -4.45 -26.46 -21.38
C SER A 184 -4.90 -25.00 -21.34
N ILE A 185 -4.57 -24.28 -22.43
CA ILE A 185 -5.19 -23.00 -22.79
C ILE A 185 -5.98 -23.23 -24.08
N SER A 186 -7.29 -22.98 -24.05
CA SER A 186 -8.19 -23.29 -25.17
C SER A 186 -9.25 -22.22 -25.41
N HIS A 187 -9.63 -22.04 -26.67
CA HIS A 187 -10.62 -21.06 -27.10
C HIS A 187 -11.99 -21.74 -27.34
N ARG A 188 -13.09 -21.00 -27.15
CA ARG A 188 -14.45 -21.53 -27.31
C ARG A 188 -14.76 -22.11 -28.69
N GLY A 189 -13.98 -21.72 -29.69
CA GLY A 189 -13.99 -22.30 -31.05
C GLY A 189 -13.45 -23.74 -31.15
N ILE A 190 -13.34 -24.46 -30.03
CA ILE A 190 -12.97 -25.89 -29.92
C ILE A 190 -11.49 -26.16 -30.26
N LYS A 191 -10.64 -25.13 -30.30
CA LYS A 191 -9.20 -25.29 -30.50
C LYS A 191 -8.43 -25.15 -29.20
N THR A 192 -7.59 -26.14 -28.93
CA THR A 192 -6.56 -26.09 -27.89
C THR A 192 -5.33 -25.43 -28.48
N ALA A 193 -4.92 -24.30 -27.90
CA ALA A 193 -3.79 -23.53 -28.37
C ALA A 193 -2.46 -24.05 -27.82
N GLN A 194 -2.45 -24.55 -26.58
CA GLN A 194 -1.27 -25.11 -25.95
C GLN A 194 -1.65 -26.11 -24.87
N ILE A 195 -0.93 -27.23 -24.84
CA ILE A 195 -0.97 -28.22 -23.77
C ILE A 195 0.36 -28.18 -23.02
N PHE A 196 0.28 -28.21 -21.70
CA PHE A 196 1.39 -28.23 -20.75
C PHE A 196 1.35 -29.57 -20.02
N ARG A 197 2.42 -30.36 -20.09
CA ARG A 197 2.45 -31.72 -19.56
C ARG A 197 3.15 -31.82 -18.20
N SER A 198 2.73 -32.77 -17.37
CA SER A 198 3.34 -33.04 -16.05
C SER A 198 4.82 -33.42 -16.12
N ASP A 199 5.28 -33.95 -17.26
CA ASP A 199 6.68 -34.27 -17.55
C ASP A 199 7.55 -33.03 -17.88
N GLY A 200 6.95 -31.85 -17.98
CA GLY A 200 7.63 -30.58 -18.28
C GLY A 200 7.64 -30.20 -19.76
N THR A 201 7.04 -30.99 -20.66
CA THR A 201 7.02 -30.71 -22.10
C THR A 201 5.80 -29.89 -22.55
N LEU A 202 5.92 -29.27 -23.72
CA LEU A 202 4.92 -28.40 -24.34
C LEU A 202 4.44 -29.01 -25.67
N HIS A 203 3.13 -29.05 -25.88
CA HIS A 203 2.54 -29.47 -27.14
C HIS A 203 1.70 -28.32 -27.74
N PRO A 204 2.26 -27.60 -28.73
CA PRO A 204 1.59 -26.44 -29.33
C PRO A 204 0.40 -26.86 -30.19
N GLY A 205 -0.56 -25.96 -30.31
CA GLY A 205 -1.69 -26.05 -31.23
C GLY A 205 -1.31 -25.78 -32.69
N PRO A 206 -2.29 -25.85 -33.61
CA PRO A 206 -3.71 -26.02 -33.36
C PRO A 206 -4.09 -27.49 -33.10
N ARG A 207 -4.85 -27.74 -32.03
CA ARG A 207 -5.25 -29.09 -31.60
C ARG A 207 -6.73 -29.17 -31.28
N SER A 208 -7.30 -30.37 -31.37
CA SER A 208 -8.71 -30.67 -31.05
C SER A 208 -8.88 -31.59 -29.84
N ASP A 209 -7.78 -32.08 -29.28
CA ASP A 209 -7.70 -32.84 -28.03
C ASP A 209 -7.41 -31.90 -26.84
N PHE A 210 -7.73 -32.35 -25.63
CA PHE A 210 -7.45 -31.64 -24.36
C PHE A 210 -7.96 -30.19 -24.26
N GLY A 211 -9.08 -29.86 -24.93
CA GLY A 211 -9.65 -28.50 -24.88
C GLY A 211 -10.64 -28.34 -23.72
N ALA A 212 -10.50 -27.32 -22.88
CA ALA A 212 -11.28 -27.12 -21.65
C ALA A 212 -12.80 -26.88 -21.82
N TRP A 213 -13.30 -26.81 -23.05
CA TRP A 213 -14.70 -26.50 -23.35
C TRP A 213 -15.64 -27.71 -23.28
N HIS A 214 -15.11 -28.92 -23.16
CA HIS A 214 -15.91 -30.11 -22.84
C HIS A 214 -16.29 -30.19 -21.36
N VAL A 215 -15.62 -29.41 -20.49
CA VAL A 215 -15.94 -29.33 -19.07
C VAL A 215 -17.11 -28.35 -18.89
N PRO A 216 -18.27 -28.77 -18.35
CA PRO A 216 -19.40 -27.88 -18.17
C PRO A 216 -19.06 -26.77 -17.17
N VAL A 217 -19.60 -25.56 -17.39
CA VAL A 217 -19.63 -24.55 -16.33
C VAL A 217 -20.57 -25.08 -15.25
N VAL A 218 -20.12 -25.12 -14.00
CA VAL A 218 -20.99 -25.51 -12.89
C VAL A 218 -21.91 -24.32 -12.58
N PRO A 219 -23.22 -24.40 -12.83
CA PRO A 219 -24.13 -23.32 -12.48
C PRO A 219 -24.29 -23.37 -10.96
N HIS A 220 -23.70 -22.41 -10.25
CA HIS A 220 -23.88 -22.22 -8.80
C HIS A 220 -23.27 -23.28 -7.86
N GLY A 221 -22.06 -23.77 -8.15
CA GLY A 221 -21.28 -24.59 -7.22
C GLY A 221 -19.87 -24.01 -6.98
N SER A 222 -19.25 -24.37 -5.85
CA SER A 222 -17.84 -24.06 -5.57
C SER A 222 -16.96 -24.75 -6.61
N ALA A 223 -16.23 -23.97 -7.42
CA ALA A 223 -15.29 -24.50 -8.38
C ALA A 223 -14.28 -25.42 -7.68
N LYS A 224 -14.27 -26.73 -8.01
CA LYS A 224 -13.36 -27.69 -7.36
C LYS A 224 -11.99 -27.66 -8.01
N GLY A 225 -10.97 -27.94 -7.21
CA GLY A 225 -9.59 -28.05 -7.69
C GLY A 225 -8.98 -26.72 -8.13
N ILE A 226 -9.55 -25.59 -7.71
CA ILE A 226 -8.90 -24.29 -7.82
C ILE A 226 -8.49 -23.87 -6.42
N GLU A 227 -7.20 -23.67 -6.24
CA GLU A 227 -6.59 -23.17 -5.02
C GLU A 227 -5.71 -21.98 -5.37
N PHE A 228 -5.24 -21.28 -4.36
CA PHE A 228 -4.54 -20.02 -4.53
C PHE A 228 -3.40 -19.92 -3.51
N GLY A 229 -2.53 -18.92 -3.70
CA GLY A 229 -1.54 -18.51 -2.71
C GLY A 229 -0.83 -17.24 -3.16
N PHE A 230 0.33 -16.93 -2.57
CA PHE A 230 1.10 -15.74 -2.92
C PHE A 230 1.54 -15.77 -4.39
N GLU A 231 0.92 -14.90 -5.20
CA GLU A 231 1.13 -14.67 -6.63
C GLU A 231 1.00 -15.93 -7.50
N PHE A 232 0.20 -16.92 -7.08
CA PHE A 232 -0.10 -18.07 -7.91
C PHE A 232 -1.56 -18.53 -7.79
N ILE A 233 -2.04 -19.12 -8.89
CA ILE A 233 -3.27 -19.89 -8.94
C ILE A 233 -2.88 -21.35 -9.18
N GLN A 234 -3.42 -22.25 -8.37
CA GLN A 234 -3.33 -23.67 -8.58
C GLN A 234 -4.64 -24.18 -9.18
N ILE A 235 -4.52 -24.90 -10.29
CA ILE A 235 -5.64 -25.55 -10.97
C ILE A 235 -5.28 -27.03 -11.12
N GLY A 236 -6.00 -27.89 -10.43
CA GLY A 236 -5.67 -29.31 -10.27
C GLY A 236 -4.24 -29.50 -9.74
N ALA A 237 -3.40 -30.19 -10.52
CA ALA A 237 -2.00 -30.47 -10.18
C ALA A 237 -1.00 -29.42 -10.71
N PHE A 238 -1.49 -28.30 -11.26
CA PHE A 238 -0.68 -27.28 -11.93
C PHE A 238 -0.76 -25.94 -11.19
N ARG A 239 0.35 -25.20 -11.16
CA ARG A 239 0.42 -23.82 -10.68
C ARG A 239 0.81 -22.89 -11.80
N LEU A 240 0.13 -21.75 -11.85
CA LEU A 240 0.42 -20.60 -12.67
C LEU A 240 0.77 -19.45 -11.73
N GLY A 241 1.96 -18.88 -11.79
CA GLY A 241 2.31 -17.82 -10.84
C GLY A 241 3.53 -16.98 -11.20
N ALA A 242 3.56 -15.77 -10.67
CA ALA A 242 4.74 -14.90 -10.72
C ALA A 242 5.74 -15.38 -9.68
N VAL A 243 6.85 -15.96 -10.14
CA VAL A 243 7.93 -16.47 -9.27
C VAL A 243 8.70 -15.31 -8.64
N ASP A 244 8.83 -14.20 -9.37
CA ASP A 244 9.31 -12.90 -8.89
C ASP A 244 8.79 -11.80 -9.85
N ASP A 245 9.27 -10.57 -9.70
CA ASP A 245 8.92 -9.45 -10.58
C ASP A 245 9.30 -9.68 -12.05
N ASN A 246 10.22 -10.60 -12.33
CA ASN A 246 10.85 -10.79 -13.63
C ASN A 246 10.44 -12.09 -14.33
N HIS A 247 9.81 -13.03 -13.62
CA HIS A 247 9.52 -14.38 -14.08
C HIS A 247 8.11 -14.82 -13.67
N PHE A 248 7.33 -15.24 -14.66
CA PHE A 248 6.08 -15.96 -14.48
C PHE A 248 6.22 -17.38 -15.00
N SER A 249 5.59 -18.37 -14.37
CA SER A 249 5.71 -19.75 -14.81
C SER A 249 4.45 -20.57 -14.70
N ILE A 250 4.42 -21.66 -15.48
CA ILE A 250 3.46 -22.76 -15.37
C ILE A 250 4.26 -24.00 -14.95
N ALA A 251 3.90 -24.60 -13.81
CA ALA A 251 4.61 -25.72 -13.22
C ALA A 251 3.65 -26.79 -12.68
N HIS A 252 4.09 -28.05 -12.67
CA HIS A 252 3.34 -29.19 -12.18
C HIS A 252 3.89 -29.68 -10.82
N LYS A 253 3.02 -30.21 -9.96
CA LYS A 253 3.37 -30.67 -8.60
C LYS A 253 4.43 -31.76 -8.55
N GLY A 254 4.64 -32.46 -9.67
CA GLY A 254 5.74 -33.43 -9.86
C GLY A 254 7.13 -32.79 -9.98
N GLY A 255 7.28 -31.50 -9.67
CA GLY A 255 8.56 -30.79 -9.64
C GLY A 255 9.04 -30.29 -11.00
N LYS A 256 8.17 -30.23 -12.02
CA LYS A 256 8.53 -29.76 -13.37
C LYS A 256 7.94 -28.39 -13.65
N THR A 257 8.81 -27.44 -13.97
CA THR A 257 8.45 -26.16 -14.59
C THR A 257 8.38 -26.36 -16.10
N ILE A 258 7.22 -26.05 -16.68
CA ILE A 258 6.86 -26.38 -18.06
C ILE A 258 7.12 -25.19 -18.99
N GLN A 259 6.88 -23.97 -18.52
CA GLN A 259 7.14 -22.75 -19.28
C GLN A 259 7.44 -21.60 -18.33
N ILE A 260 8.46 -20.80 -18.65
CA ILE A 260 8.76 -19.54 -17.98
C ILE A 260 8.58 -18.39 -18.98
N TYR A 261 7.96 -17.32 -18.52
CA TYR A 261 7.71 -16.08 -19.25
C TYR A 261 8.47 -14.96 -18.53
N ARG A 262 9.33 -14.25 -19.25
CA ARG A 262 10.19 -13.21 -18.65
C ARG A 262 9.61 -11.82 -18.86
N GLN A 263 9.95 -10.90 -17.96
CA GLN A 263 9.56 -9.49 -18.07
C GLN A 263 10.01 -8.80 -19.37
N ASP A 264 11.02 -9.34 -20.05
CA ASP A 264 11.54 -8.86 -21.35
C ASP A 264 10.76 -9.42 -22.54
N GLY A 265 9.76 -10.27 -22.31
CA GLY A 265 8.92 -10.91 -23.31
C GLY A 265 9.47 -12.23 -23.87
N THR A 266 10.64 -12.70 -23.41
CA THR A 266 11.22 -13.97 -23.86
C THR A 266 10.60 -15.19 -23.14
N LEU A 267 10.71 -16.35 -23.78
CA LEU A 267 10.14 -17.62 -23.33
C LEU A 267 11.24 -18.64 -23.08
N HIS A 268 11.15 -19.36 -21.95
CA HIS A 268 12.05 -20.47 -21.63
C HIS A 268 11.23 -21.75 -21.42
N PRO A 269 11.17 -22.64 -22.43
CA PRO A 269 10.38 -23.87 -22.35
C PRO A 269 11.03 -24.91 -21.43
N GLY A 270 10.18 -25.79 -20.88
CA GLY A 270 10.54 -26.96 -20.09
C GLY A 270 11.12 -28.12 -20.93
N PRO A 271 11.47 -29.26 -20.29
CA PRO A 271 11.30 -29.55 -18.87
C PRO A 271 12.39 -28.91 -18.00
N ARG A 272 11.99 -28.19 -16.95
CA ARG A 272 12.90 -27.56 -15.97
C ARG A 272 12.45 -27.88 -14.54
N THR A 273 13.26 -27.59 -13.53
CA THR A 273 12.96 -27.88 -12.11
C THR A 273 13.10 -26.66 -11.19
N ASP A 274 13.43 -25.52 -11.77
CA ASP A 274 13.60 -24.20 -11.16
C ASP A 274 12.51 -23.24 -11.68
N TRP A 275 12.37 -22.07 -11.04
CA TRP A 275 11.35 -21.07 -11.36
C TRP A 275 9.92 -21.60 -11.27
N SER A 276 9.55 -22.14 -10.13
CA SER A 276 8.17 -22.51 -9.82
C SER A 276 7.70 -21.79 -8.55
N THR A 277 6.40 -21.84 -8.28
CA THR A 277 5.81 -21.34 -7.04
C THR A 277 5.45 -22.47 -6.07
N TRP A 278 5.98 -23.68 -6.26
CA TRP A 278 5.69 -24.86 -5.41
C TRP A 278 6.31 -24.78 -4.01
N ASP A 279 7.33 -23.95 -3.83
CA ASP A 279 7.89 -23.55 -2.55
C ASP A 279 6.90 -22.74 -1.67
N ARG A 280 5.88 -22.15 -2.30
CA ARG A 280 4.86 -21.35 -1.61
C ARG A 280 3.72 -22.25 -1.14
N ARG A 281 3.18 -21.99 0.05
CA ARG A 281 2.02 -22.74 0.55
C ARG A 281 0.75 -22.31 -0.15
N VAL A 282 -0.18 -23.25 -0.29
CA VAL A 282 -1.59 -22.91 -0.58
C VAL A 282 -2.11 -22.06 0.57
N GLY A 283 -2.87 -21.03 0.23
CA GLY A 283 -3.46 -20.14 1.19
C GLY A 283 -4.13 -18.97 0.50
N ASN A 284 -4.04 -17.83 1.14
CA ASN A 284 -4.55 -16.53 0.72
C ASN A 284 -4.03 -16.11 -0.69
N PRO A 285 -4.91 -15.85 -1.69
CA PRO A 285 -4.61 -15.27 -3.03
C PRO A 285 -3.92 -13.89 -3.06
N VAL A 286 -2.79 -13.76 -2.37
CA VAL A 286 -2.03 -12.52 -2.28
C VAL A 286 -1.36 -12.18 -3.62
N GLY A 287 -1.38 -10.91 -4.02
CA GLY A 287 -0.75 -10.47 -5.28
C GLY A 287 -1.49 -10.93 -6.55
N ILE A 288 -2.78 -11.25 -6.42
CA ILE A 288 -3.66 -11.67 -7.52
C ILE A 288 -4.75 -10.61 -7.72
N THR A 289 -5.03 -10.21 -8.96
CA THR A 289 -6.09 -9.26 -9.28
C THR A 289 -6.86 -9.73 -10.50
N PHE A 290 -8.18 -9.57 -10.48
CA PHE A 290 -9.04 -9.90 -11.60
C PHE A 290 -9.65 -8.64 -12.22
N GLY A 291 -9.93 -8.69 -13.52
CA GLY A 291 -10.73 -7.67 -14.20
C GLY A 291 -11.49 -8.25 -15.38
N ASP A 292 -12.02 -7.37 -16.25
CA ASP A 292 -12.82 -7.80 -17.39
C ASP A 292 -11.98 -8.66 -18.35
N ARG A 293 -12.20 -9.98 -18.27
CA ARG A 293 -11.54 -11.04 -19.05
C ARG A 293 -10.03 -11.16 -18.82
N PHE A 294 -9.53 -10.79 -17.64
CA PHE A 294 -8.12 -11.02 -17.30
C PHE A 294 -7.90 -11.37 -15.83
N VAL A 295 -6.74 -11.97 -15.57
CA VAL A 295 -6.13 -12.14 -14.26
C VAL A 295 -4.72 -11.58 -14.27
N GLN A 296 -4.31 -10.96 -13.18
CA GLN A 296 -2.97 -10.45 -12.94
C GLN A 296 -2.40 -11.15 -11.71
N LEU A 297 -1.14 -11.58 -11.82
CA LEU A 297 -0.35 -12.29 -10.82
C LEU A 297 0.98 -11.53 -10.71
N GLY A 298 1.19 -10.81 -9.61
CA GLY A 298 2.29 -9.85 -9.48
C GLY A 298 2.32 -8.86 -10.65
N ASN A 299 3.45 -8.83 -11.36
CA ASN A 299 3.70 -7.97 -12.52
C ASN A 299 3.29 -8.60 -13.87
N PHE A 300 2.65 -9.78 -13.86
CA PHE A 300 2.23 -10.48 -15.07
C PHE A 300 0.71 -10.51 -15.19
N ARG A 301 0.21 -10.22 -16.38
CA ARG A 301 -1.21 -10.22 -16.72
C ARG A 301 -1.49 -11.23 -17.81
N LEU A 302 -2.48 -12.08 -17.58
CA LEU A 302 -2.99 -13.08 -18.50
C LEU A 302 -4.45 -12.78 -18.80
N GLY A 303 -4.86 -12.81 -20.06
CA GLY A 303 -6.25 -12.55 -20.37
C GLY A 303 -6.56 -12.43 -21.85
N ASP A 304 -7.84 -12.29 -22.10
CA ASP A 304 -8.42 -12.18 -23.42
C ASP A 304 -8.41 -10.72 -23.89
N ALA A 305 -7.68 -10.46 -24.98
CA ALA A 305 -7.52 -9.14 -25.53
C ALA A 305 -8.75 -8.68 -26.32
N ASP A 306 -9.32 -9.55 -27.17
CA ASP A 306 -10.33 -9.18 -28.17
C ASP A 306 -11.26 -10.33 -28.63
N GLY A 307 -11.34 -11.43 -27.87
CA GLY A 307 -12.05 -12.66 -28.22
C GLY A 307 -11.21 -13.60 -29.08
N GLY A 308 -10.42 -13.05 -30.01
CA GLY A 308 -9.57 -13.80 -30.91
C GLY A 308 -8.18 -14.14 -30.34
N HIS A 309 -7.73 -13.41 -29.32
CA HIS A 309 -6.36 -13.48 -28.80
C HIS A 309 -6.31 -13.50 -27.28
N PHE A 310 -5.62 -14.50 -26.73
CA PHE A 310 -5.27 -14.56 -25.31
C PHE A 310 -3.78 -14.26 -25.13
N LEU A 311 -3.43 -13.41 -24.17
CA LEU A 311 -2.06 -12.93 -23.99
C LEU A 311 -1.51 -13.31 -22.62
N VAL A 312 -0.18 -13.46 -22.56
CA VAL A 312 0.61 -13.35 -21.33
C VAL A 312 1.52 -12.14 -21.51
N SER A 313 1.35 -11.11 -20.68
CA SER A 313 2.10 -9.84 -20.77
C SER A 313 2.62 -9.42 -19.40
N HIS A 314 3.70 -8.67 -19.39
CA HIS A 314 4.25 -8.03 -18.21
C HIS A 314 3.84 -6.54 -18.17
N ILE A 315 3.68 -5.97 -16.97
CA ILE A 315 3.18 -4.58 -16.81
C ILE A 315 4.07 -3.51 -17.46
N ASN A 316 5.34 -3.81 -17.74
CA ASN A 316 6.26 -2.90 -18.45
C ASN A 316 5.98 -2.79 -19.98
N GLY A 317 4.91 -3.43 -20.46
CA GLY A 317 4.44 -3.36 -21.83
C GLY A 317 4.90 -4.51 -22.73
N TRP A 318 5.75 -5.42 -22.26
CA TRP A 318 6.15 -6.60 -23.04
C TRP A 318 5.07 -7.68 -23.03
N THR A 319 4.75 -8.22 -24.20
CA THR A 319 3.95 -9.44 -24.39
C THR A 319 4.88 -10.62 -24.61
N CYS A 320 4.71 -11.65 -23.79
CA CYS A 320 5.52 -12.87 -23.80
C CYS A 320 4.98 -13.92 -24.77
N GLN A 321 3.66 -14.10 -24.81
CA GLN A 321 3.02 -15.10 -25.65
C GLN A 321 1.62 -14.64 -26.05
N ILE A 322 1.25 -14.94 -27.30
CA ILE A 322 -0.10 -14.78 -27.82
C ILE A 322 -0.61 -16.14 -28.26
N TYR A 323 -1.80 -16.50 -27.78
CA TYR A 323 -2.57 -17.66 -28.20
C TYR A 323 -3.70 -17.17 -29.09
N ARG A 324 -3.88 -17.77 -30.26
CA ARG A 324 -4.88 -17.37 -31.24
C ARG A 324 -6.07 -18.34 -31.24
N TRP A 325 -7.26 -17.82 -31.52
CA TRP A 325 -8.52 -18.58 -31.50
C TRP A 325 -8.52 -19.82 -32.42
N ASP A 326 -7.68 -19.80 -33.47
CA ASP A 326 -7.46 -20.92 -34.40
C ASP A 326 -6.54 -22.02 -33.84
N GLY A 327 -5.95 -21.79 -32.66
CA GLY A 327 -5.02 -22.69 -31.96
C GLY A 327 -3.55 -22.43 -32.26
N THR A 328 -3.20 -21.46 -33.11
CA THR A 328 -1.79 -21.11 -33.38
C THR A 328 -1.20 -20.19 -32.31
N LEU A 329 0.14 -20.12 -32.28
CA LEU A 329 0.92 -19.39 -31.26
C LEU A 329 1.81 -18.34 -31.90
N HIS A 330 1.88 -17.15 -31.29
CA HIS A 330 2.84 -16.11 -31.66
C HIS A 330 3.67 -15.74 -30.43
N PRO A 331 4.95 -16.17 -30.37
CA PRO A 331 5.81 -15.88 -29.23
C PRO A 331 6.29 -14.41 -29.23
N GLY A 332 6.63 -13.90 -28.05
CA GLY A 332 7.38 -12.67 -27.87
C GLY A 332 8.89 -12.85 -28.16
N PRO A 333 9.72 -11.85 -27.85
CA PRO A 333 9.39 -10.59 -27.17
C PRO A 333 8.77 -9.55 -28.13
N ARG A 334 7.66 -8.92 -27.71
CA ARG A 334 7.01 -7.85 -28.50
C ARG A 334 6.19 -6.89 -27.63
N ARG A 335 5.88 -5.69 -28.14
CA ARG A 335 5.18 -4.62 -27.38
C ARG A 335 3.88 -4.13 -28.00
N ASP A 336 3.57 -4.56 -29.22
CA ASP A 336 2.42 -4.06 -29.99
C ASP A 336 1.07 -4.60 -29.48
N TRP A 337 1.06 -5.64 -28.63
CA TRP A 337 -0.17 -6.21 -28.05
C TRP A 337 -0.39 -5.93 -26.57
N GLY A 338 0.67 -5.58 -25.82
CA GLY A 338 0.58 -5.27 -24.39
C GLY A 338 -0.55 -4.29 -24.04
N PRO A 339 -0.68 -3.15 -24.75
CA PRO A 339 -1.75 -2.17 -24.51
C PRO A 339 -3.18 -2.74 -24.56
N ARG A 340 -3.45 -3.76 -25.39
CA ARG A 340 -4.81 -4.33 -25.51
C ARG A 340 -5.29 -5.05 -24.26
N LEU A 341 -4.36 -5.58 -23.47
CA LEU A 341 -4.66 -6.26 -22.20
C LEU A 341 -4.34 -5.38 -20.98
N LEU A 342 -3.25 -4.62 -21.02
CA LEU A 342 -2.78 -3.80 -19.90
C LEU A 342 -3.66 -2.56 -19.63
N HIS A 343 -4.34 -2.02 -20.66
CA HIS A 343 -5.27 -0.89 -20.46
C HIS A 343 -6.64 -1.31 -19.92
N ARG A 344 -6.94 -2.61 -19.87
CA ARG A 344 -8.16 -3.09 -19.23
C ARG A 344 -8.07 -2.76 -17.74
N LYS A 345 -9.13 -2.12 -17.23
CA LYS A 345 -9.21 -1.72 -15.82
C LYS A 345 -9.55 -2.95 -14.97
N PRO A 346 -8.96 -3.09 -13.78
CA PRO A 346 -9.49 -3.98 -12.76
C PRO A 346 -10.98 -3.69 -12.56
N MET A 347 -11.79 -4.74 -12.41
CA MET A 347 -13.23 -4.57 -12.18
C MET A 347 -13.45 -4.15 -10.72
N ALA A 348 -14.26 -3.11 -10.50
CA ALA A 348 -14.48 -2.51 -9.18
C ALA A 348 -15.11 -3.48 -8.15
N TRP A 349 -15.68 -4.59 -8.63
CA TRP A 349 -16.40 -5.57 -7.82
C TRP A 349 -15.66 -6.91 -7.67
N SER A 350 -14.35 -7.02 -7.97
CA SER A 350 -13.53 -8.25 -7.83
C SER A 350 -14.07 -9.13 -6.69
N CYS A 351 -14.67 -10.28 -7.03
CA CYS A 351 -15.81 -10.88 -6.31
C CYS A 351 -15.89 -10.54 -4.82
N GLU A 352 -17.07 -10.15 -4.34
CA GLU A 352 -17.37 -10.15 -2.90
C GLU A 352 -17.06 -11.57 -2.37
N GLY A 353 -16.03 -11.68 -1.53
CA GLY A 353 -15.50 -12.96 -1.06
C GLY A 353 -14.21 -13.43 -1.73
N ILE A 354 -13.81 -13.08 -2.97
CA ILE A 354 -12.47 -13.48 -3.45
C ILE A 354 -11.40 -12.71 -2.69
N ALA A 355 -11.59 -11.42 -2.39
CA ALA A 355 -10.68 -10.68 -1.52
C ALA A 355 -10.75 -11.21 -0.07
N GLU A 356 -11.93 -11.49 0.49
CA GLU A 356 -12.02 -12.06 1.85
C GLU A 356 -11.54 -13.52 1.96
N MET A 357 -11.65 -14.33 0.91
CA MET A 357 -11.04 -15.67 0.79
C MET A 357 -9.54 -15.56 0.48
N ALA A 358 -9.11 -14.45 -0.13
CA ALA A 358 -7.74 -14.20 -0.54
C ALA A 358 -6.81 -13.69 0.52
N PHE A 359 -7.35 -13.14 1.58
CA PHE A 359 -6.56 -12.39 2.54
C PHE A 359 -7.06 -12.56 3.97
N GLY A 360 -8.08 -13.41 4.17
CA GLY A 360 -8.94 -13.38 5.34
C GLY A 360 -9.94 -12.22 5.27
N PRO A 361 -10.97 -12.18 6.14
CA PRO A 361 -11.67 -10.93 6.40
C PRO A 361 -10.63 -9.84 6.72
N CYS A 362 -10.96 -8.57 6.45
CA CYS A 362 -10.16 -7.46 6.97
C CYS A 362 -10.17 -7.57 8.50
N ASP A 363 -9.18 -8.29 9.04
CA ASP A 363 -9.13 -8.58 10.46
C ASP A 363 -8.94 -7.25 11.18
N SER A 364 -9.63 -7.07 12.29
CA SER A 364 -9.41 -5.95 13.20
C SER A 364 -7.94 -5.82 13.66
N ASP A 365 -7.16 -6.89 13.50
CA ASP A 365 -5.72 -6.91 13.74
C ASP A 365 -4.87 -6.28 12.62
N PHE A 366 -5.41 -6.10 11.40
CA PHE A 366 -4.71 -5.48 10.25
C PHE A 366 -4.34 -4.02 10.53
N GLY A 367 -5.29 -3.32 11.15
CA GLY A 367 -5.16 -1.96 11.59
C GLY A 367 -6.55 -1.37 11.83
N THR A 368 -6.86 -1.06 13.08
CA THR A 368 -8.13 -0.45 13.47
C THR A 368 -7.97 1.05 13.67
N PHE A 369 -9.10 1.75 13.63
CA PHE A 369 -9.15 3.18 13.82
C PHE A 369 -10.05 3.49 15.01
N GLY A 370 -10.03 4.75 15.44
CA GLY A 370 -11.01 5.30 16.38
C GLY A 370 -10.86 6.80 16.44
N ASP A 371 -11.27 7.43 17.56
CA ASP A 371 -11.12 8.87 17.73
C ASP A 371 -9.66 9.30 17.70
N ARG A 372 -9.23 9.87 16.57
CA ARG A 372 -7.91 10.44 16.31
C ARG A 372 -6.77 9.47 16.61
N PHE A 373 -6.93 8.20 16.27
CA PHE A 373 -5.82 7.24 16.31
C PHE A 373 -5.90 6.19 15.19
N ILE A 374 -4.73 5.67 14.84
CA ILE A 374 -4.55 4.49 14.01
C ILE A 374 -3.86 3.43 14.86
N GLN A 375 -4.43 2.24 14.92
CA GLN A 375 -3.83 1.07 15.53
C GLN A 375 -3.15 0.22 14.45
N LEU A 376 -1.92 -0.21 14.70
CA LEU A 376 -1.12 -1.09 13.85
C LEU A 376 -0.62 -2.23 14.75
N GLY A 377 -1.29 -3.38 14.71
CA GLY A 377 -1.00 -4.49 15.63
C GLY A 377 -1.14 -4.07 17.11
N GLN A 378 -0.06 -4.22 17.88
CA GLN A 378 -0.03 -3.87 19.31
C GLN A 378 0.31 -2.39 19.59
N TRP A 379 0.30 -1.55 18.56
CA TRP A 379 0.70 -0.15 18.63
C TRP A 379 -0.42 0.79 18.19
N ARG A 380 -0.47 1.99 18.79
CA ARG A 380 -1.33 3.09 18.36
C ARG A 380 -0.53 4.35 18.15
N ILE A 381 -0.76 5.02 17.03
CA ILE A 381 -0.36 6.40 16.79
C ILE A 381 -1.59 7.30 16.91
N ALA A 382 -1.53 8.37 17.70
CA ALA A 382 -2.72 9.12 18.06
C ALA A 382 -2.45 10.60 18.31
N ALA A 383 -3.37 11.45 17.88
CA ALA A 383 -3.46 12.81 18.44
C ALA A 383 -4.25 12.73 19.75
N ILE A 384 -3.53 12.83 20.86
CA ILE A 384 -4.10 12.74 22.21
C ILE A 384 -4.94 13.97 22.52
N ASP A 385 -4.45 15.13 22.11
CA ASP A 385 -5.15 16.41 22.19
C ASP A 385 -4.53 17.37 21.16
N ALA A 386 -4.88 18.65 21.25
CA ALA A 386 -4.41 19.69 20.35
C ALA A 386 -2.91 19.92 20.36
N ASN A 387 -2.23 19.46 21.39
CA ASN A 387 -0.82 19.75 21.65
C ASN A 387 0.05 18.49 21.71
N HIS A 388 -0.52 17.29 21.68
CA HIS A 388 0.24 16.05 21.86
C HIS A 388 -0.17 14.98 20.84
N PHE A 389 0.79 14.54 20.03
CA PHE A 389 0.71 13.32 19.24
C PHE A 389 1.60 12.25 19.86
N SER A 390 1.12 11.03 20.00
CA SER A 390 1.86 9.97 20.68
C SER A 390 1.95 8.69 19.86
N VAL A 391 3.02 7.95 20.13
CA VAL A 391 3.23 6.55 19.69
C VAL A 391 3.22 5.70 20.96
N SER A 392 2.20 4.85 21.12
CA SER A 392 1.96 4.09 22.36
C SER A 392 1.69 2.61 22.11
N HIS A 393 2.19 1.75 23.00
CA HIS A 393 2.06 0.31 22.93
C HIS A 393 0.95 -0.19 23.88
N LYS A 394 0.29 -1.31 23.53
CA LYS A 394 -0.81 -1.90 24.33
C LYS A 394 -0.43 -2.22 25.78
N GLY A 395 0.85 -2.46 26.03
CA GLY A 395 1.42 -2.64 27.37
C GLY A 395 1.43 -1.38 28.26
N GLY A 396 0.80 -0.28 27.84
CA GLY A 396 0.62 0.93 28.66
C GLY A 396 1.81 1.89 28.64
N LYS A 397 2.74 1.73 27.70
CA LYS A 397 3.90 2.61 27.53
C LYS A 397 3.76 3.50 26.31
N THR A 398 4.10 4.77 26.47
CA THR A 398 4.24 5.75 25.40
C THR A 398 5.72 5.89 25.06
N ALA A 399 6.06 5.59 23.81
CA ALA A 399 7.43 5.59 23.32
C ALA A 399 7.90 6.99 22.90
N GLN A 400 7.04 7.76 22.24
CA GLN A 400 7.38 9.10 21.76
C GLN A 400 6.16 9.99 21.82
N ILE A 401 6.35 11.23 22.28
CA ILE A 401 5.37 12.31 22.15
C ILE A 401 5.97 13.40 21.26
N TYR A 402 5.20 13.87 20.29
CA TYR A 402 5.47 15.03 19.45
C TYR A 402 4.55 16.15 19.91
N ARG A 403 5.11 17.31 20.23
CA ARG A 403 4.35 18.45 20.73
C ARG A 403 3.97 19.42 19.62
N SER A 404 2.92 20.20 19.86
CA SER A 404 2.49 21.28 18.95
C SER A 404 3.53 22.36 18.73
N ASP A 405 4.38 22.61 19.73
CA ASP A 405 5.51 23.53 19.62
C ASP A 405 6.66 22.98 18.74
N GLY A 406 6.59 21.72 18.30
CA GLY A 406 7.61 21.03 17.50
C GLY A 406 8.66 20.31 18.33
N THR A 407 8.59 20.32 19.67
CA THR A 407 9.55 19.58 20.51
C THR A 407 9.17 18.10 20.64
N LEU A 408 10.17 17.29 21.01
CA LEU A 408 10.05 15.84 21.16
C LEU A 408 10.26 15.43 22.61
N HIS A 409 9.39 14.55 23.09
CA HIS A 409 9.46 13.99 24.43
C HIS A 409 9.55 12.46 24.32
N PRO A 410 10.78 11.90 24.27
CA PRO A 410 10.98 10.46 24.21
C PRO A 410 10.56 9.79 25.51
N GLY A 411 10.18 8.52 25.41
CA GLY A 411 9.86 7.67 26.55
C GLY A 411 11.07 6.99 27.18
N PRO A 412 10.83 6.07 28.13
CA PRO A 412 9.54 5.46 28.44
C PRO A 412 8.63 6.38 29.27
N ARG A 413 7.36 6.48 28.90
CA ARG A 413 6.34 7.20 29.68
C ARG A 413 5.06 6.38 29.84
N SER A 414 4.21 6.76 30.80
CA SER A 414 2.90 6.15 31.06
C SER A 414 1.74 7.14 30.88
N ASP A 415 2.03 8.38 30.51
CA ASP A 415 1.08 9.41 30.13
C ASP A 415 0.87 9.42 28.60
N PHE A 416 -0.19 10.09 28.15
CA PHE A 416 -0.49 10.28 26.72
C PHE A 416 -0.64 8.99 25.89
N GLY A 417 -1.07 7.89 26.51
CA GLY A 417 -1.49 6.68 25.79
C GLY A 417 -2.90 6.81 25.22
N SER A 418 -3.18 6.15 24.09
CA SER A 418 -4.51 6.18 23.44
C SER A 418 -5.33 4.90 23.63
N TRP A 419 -4.84 3.95 24.43
CA TRP A 419 -5.47 2.62 24.62
C TRP A 419 -6.79 2.65 25.41
N ASN A 420 -7.09 3.76 26.09
CA ASN A 420 -8.39 3.98 26.72
C ASN A 420 -9.49 4.42 25.72
N ARG A 421 -9.14 4.71 24.46
CA ARG A 421 -10.11 5.06 23.42
C ARG A 421 -10.66 3.79 22.76
N PRO A 422 -11.99 3.68 22.57
CA PRO A 422 -12.56 2.55 21.84
C PRO A 422 -12.14 2.58 20.37
N THR A 423 -11.99 1.40 19.77
CA THR A 423 -11.94 1.27 18.31
C THR A 423 -13.31 1.62 17.73
N GLY A 424 -13.34 2.14 16.50
CA GLY A 424 -14.57 2.47 15.81
C GLY A 424 -14.31 3.41 14.64
N PHE A 425 -15.28 4.29 14.38
CA PHE A 425 -15.18 5.26 13.29
C PHE A 425 -13.93 6.16 13.44
N PRO A 426 -13.19 6.44 12.35
CA PRO A 426 -11.94 7.19 12.34
C PRO A 426 -12.16 8.71 12.54
N TYR A 427 -12.77 9.14 13.65
CA TYR A 427 -13.02 10.56 13.91
C TYR A 427 -11.71 11.36 13.88
N GLY A 428 -11.75 12.53 13.23
CA GLY A 428 -10.58 13.42 13.14
C GLY A 428 -9.40 12.86 12.35
N ILE A 429 -9.63 11.93 11.43
CA ILE A 429 -8.61 11.45 10.48
C ILE A 429 -8.97 11.93 9.06
N THR A 430 -8.05 12.64 8.43
CA THR A 430 -8.18 13.13 7.04
C THR A 430 -7.01 12.63 6.22
N PHE A 431 -7.19 12.44 4.92
CA PHE A 431 -6.15 12.05 3.99
C PHE A 431 -5.87 13.16 2.99
N GLY A 432 -4.67 13.13 2.41
CA GLY A 432 -4.38 13.79 1.15
C GLY A 432 -3.21 13.12 0.44
N PRO A 433 -2.78 13.65 -0.71
CA PRO A 433 -1.67 13.08 -1.47
C PRO A 433 -0.40 13.04 -0.63
N GLY A 434 0.09 11.83 -0.34
CA GLY A 434 1.32 11.61 0.43
C GLY A 434 1.24 11.98 1.92
N PHE A 435 0.04 12.16 2.50
CA PHE A 435 -0.06 12.40 3.95
C PHE A 435 -1.35 11.91 4.61
N ILE A 436 -1.23 11.62 5.91
CA ILE A 436 -2.35 11.38 6.82
C ILE A 436 -2.38 12.49 7.86
N GLN A 437 -3.55 13.09 8.08
CA GLN A 437 -3.84 13.98 9.18
C GLN A 437 -4.58 13.21 10.28
N ILE A 438 -4.13 13.38 11.53
CA ILE A 438 -4.76 12.84 12.73
C ILE A 438 -4.86 14.00 13.72
N GLY A 439 -6.07 14.49 13.97
CA GLY A 439 -6.29 15.74 14.72
C GLY A 439 -5.53 16.90 14.08
N ASN A 440 -4.77 17.66 14.88
CA ASN A 440 -3.91 18.75 14.41
C ASN A 440 -2.48 18.32 14.02
N PHE A 441 -2.24 17.04 13.80
CA PHE A 441 -0.94 16.51 13.36
C PHE A 441 -1.04 15.88 11.97
N ARG A 442 0.05 15.98 11.19
CA ARG A 442 0.20 15.34 9.89
C ARG A 442 1.46 14.50 9.85
N LEU A 443 1.33 13.32 9.27
CA LEU A 443 2.41 12.41 8.91
C LEU A 443 2.48 12.40 7.38
N ALA A 444 3.60 12.80 6.79
CA ALA A 444 3.69 12.96 5.35
C ALA A 444 5.02 12.48 4.77
N ALA A 445 4.96 11.87 3.60
CA ALA A 445 6.10 11.77 2.69
C ALA A 445 6.12 13.03 1.83
N MET A 446 6.96 13.99 2.20
CA MET A 446 7.06 15.28 1.51
C MET A 446 7.67 15.11 0.12
N ASP A 447 8.56 14.13 -0.03
CA ASP A 447 9.12 13.65 -1.28
C ASP A 447 9.61 12.20 -1.09
N ASP A 448 10.38 11.68 -2.06
CA ASP A 448 10.97 10.33 -2.05
C ASP A 448 12.03 10.11 -0.95
N THR A 449 12.45 11.17 -0.25
CA THR A 449 13.60 11.17 0.67
C THR A 449 13.31 11.79 2.03
N HIS A 450 12.18 12.47 2.22
CA HIS A 450 11.79 13.13 3.46
C HIS A 450 10.40 12.67 3.94
N PHE A 451 10.37 12.09 5.14
CA PHE A 451 9.15 11.84 5.90
C PHE A 451 9.09 12.77 7.10
N THR A 452 7.92 13.33 7.40
CA THR A 452 7.76 14.37 8.43
C THR A 452 6.60 14.06 9.36
N VAL A 453 6.74 14.47 10.62
CA VAL A 453 5.63 14.64 11.58
C VAL A 453 5.54 16.12 11.89
N SER A 454 4.46 16.77 11.46
CA SER A 454 4.25 18.20 11.69
C SER A 454 2.91 18.50 12.36
N HIS A 455 2.89 19.62 13.09
CA HIS A 455 1.73 20.16 13.75
C HIS A 455 1.38 21.52 13.17
N ARG A 456 0.13 21.93 13.31
CA ARG A 456 -0.36 23.16 12.70
C ARG A 456 0.06 24.47 13.40
N TYR A 457 0.43 24.43 14.67
CA TYR A 457 0.59 25.59 15.54
C TYR A 457 1.33 26.76 14.86
N HIS A 458 0.73 27.96 14.89
CA HIS A 458 1.25 29.21 14.26
C HIS A 458 1.77 29.07 12.82
N GLY A 459 1.06 28.34 11.97
CA GLY A 459 1.39 28.25 10.54
C GLY A 459 2.35 27.10 10.18
N GLY A 460 2.42 26.07 11.02
CA GLY A 460 3.19 24.86 10.76
C GLY A 460 4.46 24.76 11.61
N ARG A 461 4.58 23.70 12.39
CA ARG A 461 5.79 23.31 13.11
C ARG A 461 6.10 21.85 12.85
N THR A 462 7.28 21.61 12.29
CA THR A 462 7.79 20.26 12.08
C THR A 462 8.44 19.77 13.36
N ALA A 463 7.89 18.68 13.91
CA ALA A 463 8.39 18.06 15.13
C ALA A 463 9.55 17.10 14.85
N GLN A 464 9.53 16.41 13.71
CA GLN A 464 10.59 15.49 13.33
C GLN A 464 10.61 15.28 11.82
N ILE A 465 11.80 15.33 11.22
CA ILE A 465 12.05 14.89 9.84
C ILE A 465 12.89 13.62 9.88
N TYR A 466 12.49 12.63 9.11
CA TYR A 466 13.19 11.37 8.87
C TYR A 466 13.64 11.34 7.43
N ARG A 467 14.93 11.16 7.19
CA ARG A 467 15.48 11.11 5.84
C ARG A 467 15.69 9.67 5.41
N SER A 468 15.55 9.40 4.12
CA SER A 468 15.78 8.07 3.54
C SER A 468 17.20 7.55 3.75
N ASP A 469 18.15 8.40 4.15
CA ASP A 469 19.51 8.01 4.54
C ASP A 469 19.65 7.58 6.02
N ALA A 470 18.56 7.60 6.78
CA ALA A 470 18.43 7.35 8.22
C ALA A 470 18.92 8.47 9.14
N THR A 471 19.18 9.67 8.60
CA THR A 471 19.39 10.86 9.44
C THR A 471 18.07 11.42 9.97
N LEU A 472 18.12 11.92 11.21
CA LEU A 472 16.99 12.47 11.95
C LEU A 472 17.23 13.97 12.19
N HIS A 473 16.24 14.79 11.87
CA HIS A 473 16.26 16.22 12.20
C HIS A 473 15.11 16.55 13.16
N PRO A 474 15.38 16.58 14.48
CA PRO A 474 14.36 16.89 15.46
C PRO A 474 13.95 18.38 15.38
N GLY A 475 12.71 18.64 15.76
CA GLY A 475 12.14 19.96 15.92
C GLY A 475 12.63 20.69 17.18
N PRO A 476 12.15 21.94 17.39
CA PRO A 476 11.12 22.62 16.61
C PRO A 476 11.68 23.21 15.32
N ARG A 477 10.98 22.96 14.19
CA ARG A 477 11.39 23.40 12.85
C ARG A 477 10.23 24.00 12.08
N SER A 478 10.52 24.74 11.01
CA SER A 478 9.52 25.34 10.11
C SER A 478 9.68 24.90 8.65
N ASP A 479 10.76 24.18 8.33
CA ASP A 479 10.95 23.49 7.05
C ASP A 479 10.24 22.12 7.05
N TRP A 480 9.91 21.63 5.85
CA TRP A 480 9.27 20.32 5.65
C TRP A 480 7.95 20.14 6.42
N ASP A 481 7.18 21.21 6.51
CA ASP A 481 5.85 21.18 7.11
C ASP A 481 4.80 20.64 6.13
N ALA A 482 4.02 19.65 6.59
CA ALA A 482 2.98 19.01 5.80
C ALA A 482 1.66 19.81 5.72
N TRP A 483 1.51 20.95 6.42
CA TRP A 483 0.28 21.74 6.37
C TRP A 483 0.10 22.53 5.06
N GLY A 484 1.16 22.66 4.25
CA GLY A 484 1.05 23.16 2.88
C GLY A 484 0.29 22.21 1.93
N LEU A 485 0.25 20.91 2.23
CA LEU A 485 -0.42 19.90 1.39
C LEU A 485 -1.94 20.02 1.52
N SER A 486 -2.72 19.91 0.44
CA SER A 486 -4.19 19.95 0.53
C SER A 486 -4.78 18.58 0.84
N ALA A 487 -5.80 18.54 1.68
CA ALA A 487 -6.58 17.32 1.89
C ALA A 487 -7.22 16.84 0.57
N GLY A 488 -7.52 15.54 0.47
CA GLY A 488 -8.06 14.94 -0.75
C GLY A 488 -7.87 13.43 -0.81
N PRO A 489 -7.79 12.85 -2.03
CA PRO A 489 -7.47 11.44 -2.26
C PRO A 489 -6.17 11.01 -1.54
N PRO A 490 -6.06 9.79 -0.97
CA PRO A 490 -4.94 9.29 -0.19
C PRO A 490 -3.85 8.80 -1.15
N THR A 491 -3.59 9.56 -2.22
CA THR A 491 -2.71 9.14 -3.29
C THR A 491 -1.32 8.91 -2.71
N GLY A 492 -0.73 7.75 -2.99
CA GLY A 492 0.55 7.36 -2.38
C GLY A 492 0.43 6.86 -0.93
N ILE A 493 -0.76 6.52 -0.44
CA ILE A 493 -0.95 5.91 0.87
C ILE A 493 -1.54 4.51 0.69
N THR A 494 -0.88 3.52 1.27
CA THR A 494 -1.32 2.12 1.25
C THR A 494 -1.16 1.51 2.63
N PHE A 495 -1.80 0.37 2.87
CA PHE A 495 -1.65 -0.39 4.12
C PHE A 495 -1.26 -1.81 3.78
N GLY A 496 -0.67 -2.52 4.74
CA GLY A 496 -0.50 -3.96 4.68
C GLY A 496 -0.54 -4.54 6.09
N ASP A 497 -0.22 -5.82 6.27
CA ASP A 497 -0.30 -6.48 7.58
C ASP A 497 0.44 -5.70 8.67
N ARG A 498 -0.32 -5.01 9.52
CA ARG A 498 0.14 -4.19 10.65
C ARG A 498 1.12 -3.08 10.25
N PHE A 499 1.02 -2.55 9.04
CA PHE A 499 1.79 -1.38 8.64
C PHE A 499 0.99 -0.40 7.78
N LEU A 500 1.40 0.85 7.87
CA LEU A 500 0.98 1.97 7.06
C LEU A 500 2.14 2.36 6.14
N GLN A 501 1.87 2.60 4.86
CA GLN A 501 2.83 3.12 3.91
C GLN A 501 2.38 4.49 3.40
N ILE A 502 3.29 5.45 3.38
CA ILE A 502 3.10 6.79 2.82
C ILE A 502 4.29 7.08 1.90
N GLY A 503 4.03 7.19 0.60
CA GLY A 503 5.06 7.22 -0.43
C GLY A 503 5.97 5.99 -0.34
N LYS A 504 7.26 6.25 -0.12
CA LYS A 504 8.33 5.25 0.02
C LYS A 504 8.64 4.85 1.46
N PHE A 505 7.88 5.38 2.41
CA PHE A 505 8.07 5.18 3.84
C PHE A 505 7.03 4.23 4.40
N ARG A 506 7.42 3.34 5.31
CA ARG A 506 6.50 2.44 6.02
C ARG A 506 6.64 2.61 7.52
N LEU A 507 5.52 2.69 8.23
CA LEU A 507 5.43 2.67 9.68
C LEU A 507 4.60 1.45 10.08
N GLY A 508 5.16 0.50 10.83
CA GLY A 508 4.44 -0.74 11.14
C GLY A 508 4.98 -1.52 12.32
N ASP A 509 4.14 -2.40 12.85
CA ASP A 509 4.46 -3.30 13.96
C ASP A 509 5.20 -4.53 13.44
N ALA A 510 6.48 -4.63 13.77
CA ALA A 510 7.36 -5.67 13.26
C ALA A 510 7.13 -7.03 13.94
N ASP A 511 6.86 -7.05 15.25
CA ASP A 511 6.82 -8.28 16.05
C ASP A 511 5.98 -8.20 17.33
N GLY A 512 5.07 -7.23 17.44
CA GLY A 512 4.31 -6.90 18.65
C GLY A 512 5.12 -6.05 19.63
N GLY A 513 6.43 -6.29 19.75
CA GLY A 513 7.32 -5.55 20.64
C GLY A 513 7.90 -4.26 20.05
N HIS A 514 7.82 -4.08 18.73
CA HIS A 514 8.54 -3.01 18.03
C HIS A 514 7.72 -2.39 16.90
N LEU A 515 7.44 -1.10 16.99
CA LEU A 515 6.97 -0.29 15.85
C LEU A 515 8.18 0.29 15.14
N VAL A 516 8.24 0.17 13.82
CA VAL A 516 9.40 0.57 13.02
C VAL A 516 8.96 1.50 11.89
N LEU A 517 9.66 2.63 11.76
CA LEU A 517 9.61 3.48 10.58
C LEU A 517 10.77 3.11 9.65
N THR A 518 10.48 2.73 8.41
CA THR A 518 11.45 2.32 7.38
C THR A 518 11.26 3.10 6.09
N HIS A 519 12.24 2.96 5.19
CA HIS A 519 12.19 3.45 3.82
C HIS A 519 12.43 2.30 2.82
N GLU A 520 11.92 2.40 1.59
CA GLU A 520 11.98 1.34 0.57
C GLU A 520 13.41 0.87 0.25
N ASN A 521 14.41 1.74 0.44
CA ASN A 521 15.83 1.44 0.24
C ASN A 521 16.44 0.50 1.31
N GLY A 522 15.61 -0.08 2.18
CA GLY A 522 16.05 -1.05 3.18
C GLY A 522 16.62 -0.44 4.46
N LYS A 523 16.44 0.87 4.71
CA LYS A 523 16.86 1.51 5.97
C LYS A 523 15.73 1.63 7.00
N SER A 524 16.02 1.25 8.25
CA SER A 524 15.23 1.64 9.42
C SER A 524 15.58 3.07 9.82
N LEU A 525 14.58 3.93 9.95
CA LEU A 525 14.76 5.32 10.32
C LEU A 525 14.57 5.50 11.84
N GLN A 526 13.59 4.83 12.42
CA GLN A 526 13.29 4.88 13.85
C GLN A 526 12.62 3.60 14.33
N ILE A 527 12.99 3.13 15.53
CA ILE A 527 12.31 2.01 16.20
C ILE A 527 11.76 2.49 17.55
N PHE A 528 10.50 2.16 17.80
CA PHE A 528 9.81 2.36 19.07
C PHE A 528 9.64 0.99 19.73
N ARG A 529 10.08 0.84 20.99
CA ARG A 529 10.02 -0.42 21.75
C ARG A 529 8.85 -0.45 22.72
N SER A 530 8.28 -1.63 22.93
CA SER A 530 7.11 -1.84 23.79
C SER A 530 7.33 -1.45 25.26
N ASP A 531 8.58 -1.36 25.70
CA ASP A 531 8.99 -0.83 27.00
C ASP A 531 8.93 0.71 27.09
N GLY A 532 8.69 1.39 25.96
CA GLY A 532 8.60 2.85 25.84
C GLY A 532 9.90 3.52 25.40
N HIS A 533 10.98 2.79 25.13
CA HIS A 533 12.20 3.41 24.60
C HIS A 533 12.15 3.63 23.09
N VAL A 534 12.80 4.72 22.66
CA VAL A 534 13.05 5.03 21.26
C VAL A 534 14.50 4.69 20.97
N VAL A 535 14.76 3.81 20.00
CA VAL A 535 16.12 3.43 19.63
C VAL A 535 16.42 3.83 18.18
N PRO A 536 17.60 4.41 17.92
CA PRO A 536 18.01 4.73 16.56
C PRO A 536 18.27 3.46 15.76
N VAL A 537 18.05 3.56 14.44
CA VAL A 537 18.50 2.70 13.33
C VAL A 537 19.06 1.32 13.73
N GLN A 538 18.31 0.25 13.43
CA GLN A 538 18.83 -1.12 13.36
C GLN A 538 18.36 -1.79 12.05
N THR A 539 19.29 -2.42 11.35
CA THR A 539 19.07 -2.97 9.99
C THR A 539 18.24 -4.25 9.97
N HIS A 540 18.31 -5.09 11.01
CA HIS A 540 17.66 -6.41 10.99
C HIS A 540 16.12 -6.35 10.94
N ARG A 541 15.50 -5.30 11.48
CA ARG A 541 14.03 -5.17 11.51
C ARG A 541 13.44 -4.54 10.25
N THR A 542 14.27 -3.94 9.40
CA THR A 542 13.79 -3.29 8.17
C THR A 542 13.20 -4.28 7.19
N ALA A 543 13.88 -5.43 7.03
CA ALA A 543 13.46 -6.48 6.10
C ALA A 543 12.04 -6.98 6.44
N VAL A 544 11.71 -7.08 7.73
CA VAL A 544 10.41 -7.58 8.19
C VAL A 544 9.25 -6.71 7.70
N ILE A 545 9.36 -5.38 7.81
CA ILE A 545 8.29 -4.47 7.37
C ILE A 545 8.30 -4.27 5.85
N ASN A 546 9.48 -4.15 5.24
CA ASN A 546 9.59 -3.88 3.80
C ASN A 546 9.26 -5.11 2.94
N ALA A 547 9.46 -6.32 3.45
CA ALA A 547 9.09 -7.55 2.74
C ALA A 547 7.58 -7.83 2.76
N ARG A 548 6.82 -7.19 3.68
CA ARG A 548 5.36 -7.37 3.70
C ARG A 548 4.75 -6.71 2.45
N PRO A 549 3.90 -7.40 1.69
CA PRO A 549 3.24 -6.79 0.55
C PRO A 549 2.28 -5.69 1.01
N ALA A 550 2.15 -4.62 0.23
CA ALA A 550 1.05 -3.69 0.43
C ALA A 550 -0.25 -4.40 0.04
N HIS A 551 -1.21 -4.43 0.94
CA HIS A 551 -2.50 -5.06 0.74
C HIS A 551 -3.41 -4.08 -0.03
N GLN A 552 -3.55 -4.29 -1.34
CA GLN A 552 -4.45 -3.49 -2.18
C GLN A 552 -5.93 -3.95 -2.12
N HIS A 553 -6.21 -5.07 -1.43
CA HIS A 553 -7.48 -5.78 -1.53
C HIS A 553 -8.52 -5.41 -0.45
N CYS A 554 -8.15 -4.70 0.62
CA CYS A 554 -9.10 -4.30 1.68
C CYS A 554 -10.13 -3.26 1.18
N ARG A 555 -10.34 -3.14 -0.13
CA ARG A 555 -10.89 -1.97 -0.83
C ARG A 555 -9.97 -0.75 -0.65
N SER A 556 -10.25 0.36 -1.34
CA SER A 556 -9.51 1.60 -1.08
C SER A 556 -9.60 1.94 0.42
N ILE A 557 -8.63 2.65 0.97
CA ILE A 557 -8.67 3.06 2.39
C ILE A 557 -10.03 3.70 2.76
N TYR A 558 -10.68 4.38 1.82
CA TYR A 558 -12.02 4.95 1.97
C TYR A 558 -13.10 3.91 2.21
N ALA A 559 -13.00 2.76 1.58
CA ALA A 559 -13.95 1.68 1.74
C ALA A 559 -13.67 0.82 2.99
N VAL A 560 -12.42 0.76 3.48
CA VAL A 560 -12.12 0.24 4.84
C VAL A 560 -12.67 1.17 5.91
N LEU A 561 -12.45 2.48 5.72
CA LEU A 561 -12.74 3.50 6.73
C LEU A 561 -14.19 4.00 6.69
N GLY A 562 -14.93 3.70 5.61
CA GLY A 562 -16.14 4.44 5.27
C GLY A 562 -15.91 5.94 5.04
N SER A 563 -14.66 6.40 4.95
CA SER A 563 -14.35 7.82 4.90
C SER A 563 -14.54 8.39 3.50
N CYS A 564 -15.00 9.64 3.44
CA CYS A 564 -15.11 10.36 2.18
C CYS A 564 -13.80 11.09 1.87
N PRO A 565 -13.35 11.10 0.61
CA PRO A 565 -12.14 11.83 0.24
C PRO A 565 -12.18 13.29 0.65
N GLY A 566 -11.20 13.69 1.46
CA GLY A 566 -11.09 15.04 2.00
C GLY A 566 -12.29 15.49 2.82
N ILE A 567 -13.04 14.59 3.48
CA ILE A 567 -14.08 14.97 4.43
C ILE A 567 -13.82 14.26 5.76
N ALA A 568 -13.83 15.03 6.84
CA ALA A 568 -13.79 14.50 8.19
C ALA A 568 -14.85 15.16 9.05
N THR A 569 -15.34 14.46 10.07
CA THR A 569 -16.29 15.01 11.04
C THR A 569 -15.71 14.95 12.43
N GLY A 570 -16.06 15.93 13.25
CA GLY A 570 -15.85 15.89 14.70
C GLY A 570 -17.08 16.42 15.43
N GLU A 571 -16.92 16.76 16.71
CA GLU A 571 -18.00 17.36 17.50
C GLU A 571 -18.42 18.71 16.91
N ASN A 572 -19.65 18.79 16.41
CA ASN A 572 -20.26 19.98 15.82
C ASN A 572 -19.51 20.61 14.63
N PHE A 573 -18.59 19.90 13.98
CA PHE A 573 -17.97 20.36 12.75
C PHE A 573 -17.82 19.28 11.69
N MET A 574 -17.74 19.75 10.44
CA MET A 574 -17.34 18.97 9.29
C MET A 574 -16.22 19.71 8.56
N GLU A 575 -15.11 19.01 8.38
CA GLU A 575 -13.98 19.40 7.53
C GLU A 575 -14.25 18.90 6.11
N ILE A 576 -14.05 19.77 5.13
CA ILE A 576 -14.24 19.51 3.71
C ILE A 576 -13.05 20.16 2.97
N GLY A 577 -12.06 19.36 2.60
CA GLY A 577 -10.81 19.84 2.05
C GLY A 577 -10.09 20.75 3.04
N ASP A 578 -9.73 21.94 2.59
CA ASP A 578 -9.06 22.96 3.40
C ASP A 578 -10.04 23.88 4.19
N TRP A 579 -11.31 23.46 4.27
CA TRP A 579 -12.40 24.22 4.86
C TRP A 579 -13.08 23.48 6.01
N ARG A 580 -13.67 24.23 6.95
CA ARG A 580 -14.52 23.71 8.01
C ARG A 580 -15.84 24.46 8.12
N LEU A 581 -16.89 23.69 8.34
CA LEU A 581 -18.23 24.12 8.72
C LEU A 581 -18.45 23.71 10.17
N ALA A 582 -18.74 24.65 11.08
CA ALA A 582 -18.83 24.32 12.50
C ALA A 582 -19.83 25.18 13.27
N ALA A 583 -20.56 24.56 14.20
CA ALA A 583 -21.26 25.27 15.27
C ALA A 583 -20.31 25.43 16.47
N ILE A 584 -19.93 26.67 16.77
CA ILE A 584 -18.84 26.99 17.70
C ILE A 584 -19.30 26.95 19.16
N ASP A 585 -20.44 27.58 19.48
CA ASP A 585 -20.90 27.80 20.87
C ASP A 585 -22.43 27.79 21.00
N GLY A 586 -23.13 27.18 20.03
CA GLY A 586 -24.60 27.22 19.94
C GLY A 586 -25.17 28.56 19.43
N ASN A 587 -24.42 29.67 19.52
CA ASN A 587 -24.83 30.98 19.04
C ASN A 587 -24.22 31.35 17.69
N HIS A 588 -23.10 30.72 17.31
CA HIS A 588 -22.36 30.99 16.09
C HIS A 588 -22.12 29.72 15.26
N PHE A 589 -22.43 29.80 13.97
CA PHE A 589 -22.05 28.83 12.96
C PHE A 589 -21.07 29.47 11.97
N SER A 590 -19.95 28.83 11.70
CA SER A 590 -18.84 29.39 10.93
C SER A 590 -18.55 28.60 9.66
N VAL A 591 -18.15 29.32 8.60
CA VAL A 591 -17.41 28.78 7.46
C VAL A 591 -16.00 29.34 7.58
N SER A 592 -15.00 28.47 7.67
CA SER A 592 -13.62 28.89 7.97
C SER A 592 -12.59 28.11 7.16
N HIS A 593 -11.54 28.81 6.73
CA HIS A 593 -10.41 28.26 6.00
C HIS A 593 -9.27 27.88 6.96
N ARG A 594 -8.45 26.91 6.56
CA ARG A 594 -7.30 26.46 7.35
C ARG A 594 -6.23 27.54 7.56
N ASP A 595 -6.23 28.61 6.77
CA ASP A 595 -5.28 29.71 6.94
C ASP A 595 -5.68 30.71 8.04
N GLY A 596 -6.68 30.35 8.86
CA GLY A 596 -7.10 31.16 10.01
C GLY A 596 -8.15 32.22 9.67
N GLN A 597 -8.60 32.29 8.41
CA GLN A 597 -9.67 33.19 7.98
C GLN A 597 -11.06 32.56 8.13
N THR A 598 -12.04 33.40 8.48
CA THR A 598 -13.46 33.06 8.64
C THR A 598 -14.27 33.94 7.70
N PRO A 599 -14.56 33.50 6.46
CA PRO A 599 -15.29 34.34 5.53
C PRO A 599 -16.74 34.63 5.90
N GLN A 600 -17.36 33.79 6.74
CA GLN A 600 -18.74 34.00 7.15
C GLN A 600 -19.05 33.38 8.50
N ILE A 601 -19.70 34.16 9.36
CA ILE A 601 -20.34 33.70 10.59
C ILE A 601 -21.84 33.95 10.51
N TYR A 602 -22.62 32.96 10.91
CA TYR A 602 -24.07 32.96 10.99
C TYR A 602 -24.47 32.91 12.46
N ARG A 603 -25.31 33.84 12.92
CA ARG A 603 -25.73 33.92 14.32
C ARG A 603 -27.13 33.33 14.52
N PHE A 604 -27.37 32.82 15.72
CA PHE A 604 -28.65 32.22 16.11
C PHE A 604 -29.86 33.16 15.94
N ASP A 605 -29.63 34.48 16.00
CA ASP A 605 -30.63 35.53 15.84
C ASP A 605 -31.00 35.82 14.37
N GLY A 606 -30.35 35.14 13.41
CA GLY A 606 -30.57 35.33 11.98
C GLY A 606 -29.65 36.36 11.33
N THR A 607 -28.74 37.00 12.07
CA THR A 607 -27.76 37.94 11.52
C THR A 607 -26.53 37.23 10.94
N ARG A 608 -25.83 37.94 10.04
CA ARG A 608 -24.63 37.46 9.32
C ARG A 608 -23.48 38.42 9.54
N HIS A 609 -22.30 37.89 9.81
CA HIS A 609 -21.06 38.65 9.94
C HIS A 609 -20.09 38.20 8.84
N PRO A 610 -20.04 38.89 7.69
CA PRO A 610 -19.14 38.57 6.60
C PRO A 610 -17.68 38.88 6.96
N GLY A 611 -16.76 38.13 6.35
CA GLY A 611 -15.32 38.30 6.46
C GLY A 611 -14.75 39.47 5.62
N PRO A 612 -13.43 39.66 5.62
CA PRO A 612 -12.40 38.81 6.25
C PRO A 612 -12.36 38.99 7.77
N ARG A 613 -12.29 37.87 8.50
CA ARG A 613 -12.27 37.82 9.96
C ARG A 613 -11.40 36.66 10.44
N SER A 614 -10.84 36.76 11.64
CA SER A 614 -10.04 35.68 12.26
C SER A 614 -10.70 35.11 13.52
N ASP A 615 -11.73 35.78 14.06
CA ASP A 615 -12.54 35.25 15.15
C ASP A 615 -13.52 34.18 14.67
N PHE A 616 -13.98 33.33 15.59
CA PHE A 616 -14.83 32.16 15.32
C PHE A 616 -14.30 31.25 14.20
N ASN A 617 -12.98 31.24 13.97
CA ASN A 617 -12.36 30.31 13.07
C ASN A 617 -12.41 28.91 13.71
N SER A 618 -13.18 27.99 13.14
CA SER A 618 -13.37 26.65 13.73
C SER A 618 -12.11 25.78 13.75
N TRP A 619 -11.03 26.23 13.12
CA TRP A 619 -9.78 25.51 13.14
C TRP A 619 -8.86 25.88 14.30
N SER A 620 -9.04 27.04 14.92
CA SER A 620 -8.37 27.35 16.20
C SER A 620 -9.00 26.59 17.37
N TRP A 621 -10.13 25.93 17.12
CA TRP A 621 -10.84 25.08 18.04
C TRP A 621 -10.50 23.64 17.70
N GLU A 622 -9.82 22.93 18.60
CA GLU A 622 -10.02 21.49 18.63
C GLU A 622 -11.31 21.20 19.39
N PRO A 623 -12.08 20.17 18.97
CA PRO A 623 -13.11 19.62 19.83
C PRO A 623 -12.43 19.22 21.13
N LYS A 624 -12.64 20.00 22.19
CA LYS A 624 -12.25 19.57 23.54
C LYS A 624 -12.96 18.24 23.75
N MET A 625 -12.33 17.30 24.47
CA MET A 625 -13.03 16.12 24.99
C MET A 625 -14.07 16.53 26.05
N THR A 626 -14.97 17.44 25.70
CA THR A 626 -16.05 17.92 26.56
C THR A 626 -17.25 17.11 26.20
N GLY A 627 -17.51 16.08 27.01
CA GLY A 627 -18.68 15.24 26.88
C GLY A 627 -19.95 16.03 26.61
N SER A 628 -20.84 15.43 25.82
CA SER A 628 -22.24 15.79 25.54
C SER A 628 -22.56 16.76 24.39
N HIS A 629 -21.60 17.42 23.73
CA HIS A 629 -21.92 18.30 22.59
C HIS A 629 -21.82 17.58 21.23
N GLY A 630 -22.88 16.85 20.86
CA GLY A 630 -23.37 16.54 19.50
C GLY A 630 -22.40 16.09 18.41
N LYS A 631 -22.53 14.83 17.97
CA LYS A 631 -22.05 14.39 16.63
C LYS A 631 -22.76 15.18 15.52
N VAL A 632 -22.18 15.24 14.32
CA VAL A 632 -22.92 15.71 13.14
C VAL A 632 -24.05 14.73 12.86
N HIS A 633 -25.30 15.20 12.84
CA HIS A 633 -26.46 14.37 12.53
C HIS A 633 -26.94 14.61 11.10
N PHE A 634 -27.54 13.59 10.51
CA PHE A 634 -28.10 13.65 9.16
C PHE A 634 -29.62 13.43 9.19
N GLY A 635 -30.32 13.98 8.21
CA GLY A 635 -31.74 13.70 7.97
C GLY A 635 -32.08 13.79 6.48
N ASP A 636 -33.34 14.04 6.13
CA ASP A 636 -33.74 14.22 4.72
C ASP A 636 -33.15 15.54 4.15
N ARG A 637 -32.06 15.38 3.39
CA ARG A 637 -31.33 16.44 2.67
C ARG A 637 -30.78 17.55 3.56
N PHE A 638 -30.47 17.27 4.83
CA PHE A 638 -29.84 18.23 5.73
C PHE A 638 -28.80 17.59 6.66
N MET A 639 -27.88 18.43 7.14
CA MET A 639 -26.91 18.12 8.19
C MET A 639 -27.16 19.03 9.40
N GLN A 640 -26.97 18.51 10.59
CA GLN A 640 -27.11 19.24 11.86
C GLN A 640 -25.77 19.31 12.61
N PHE A 641 -25.43 20.51 13.06
CA PHE A 641 -24.25 20.85 13.85
C PHE A 641 -24.72 21.53 15.13
N GLY A 642 -24.79 20.79 16.24
CA GLY A 642 -25.37 21.30 17.48
C GLY A 642 -26.76 21.91 17.27
N SER A 643 -26.89 23.21 17.52
CA SER A 643 -28.13 24.00 17.36
C SER A 643 -28.38 24.54 15.95
N PHE A 644 -27.53 24.21 14.97
CA PHE A 644 -27.64 24.67 13.59
C PHE A 644 -27.94 23.53 12.62
N ARG A 645 -28.69 23.81 11.56
CA ARG A 645 -28.92 22.92 10.42
C ARG A 645 -28.61 23.62 9.11
N MET A 646 -28.04 22.88 8.16
CA MET A 646 -27.92 23.33 6.77
C MET A 646 -28.36 22.22 5.81
N GLY A 647 -29.02 22.56 4.71
CA GLY A 647 -29.62 21.56 3.84
C GLY A 647 -30.55 22.11 2.78
N ALA A 648 -30.99 21.24 1.88
CA ALA A 648 -31.96 21.56 0.84
C ALA A 648 -33.38 21.47 1.40
N VAL A 649 -34.04 22.61 1.48
CA VAL A 649 -35.44 22.75 1.88
C VAL A 649 -36.36 22.23 0.77
N ASP A 650 -36.00 22.44 -0.48
CA ASP A 650 -36.64 21.83 -1.65
C ASP A 650 -35.64 21.84 -2.81
N ASP A 651 -36.11 21.63 -4.04
CA ASP A 651 -35.26 21.64 -5.23
C ASP A 651 -34.74 23.03 -5.62
N ASN A 652 -35.33 24.10 -5.06
CA ASN A 652 -35.04 25.49 -5.39
C ASN A 652 -34.43 26.29 -4.23
N HIS A 653 -34.45 25.75 -3.00
CA HIS A 653 -33.98 26.44 -1.81
C HIS A 653 -33.06 25.56 -0.96
N PHE A 654 -31.87 26.08 -0.69
CA PHE A 654 -30.96 25.58 0.34
C PHE A 654 -30.86 26.60 1.46
N SER A 655 -30.81 26.19 2.72
CA SER A 655 -30.76 27.13 3.83
C SER A 655 -29.81 26.74 4.96
N ILE A 656 -29.43 27.73 5.75
CA ILE A 656 -28.80 27.58 7.07
C ILE A 656 -29.79 28.13 8.10
N SER A 657 -30.12 27.36 9.12
CA SER A 657 -31.14 27.69 10.13
C SER A 657 -30.73 27.25 11.54
N HIS A 658 -31.27 27.91 12.55
CA HIS A 658 -31.01 27.67 13.97
C HIS A 658 -32.27 27.14 14.68
N ASN A 659 -32.10 26.31 15.72
CA ASN A 659 -33.22 25.67 16.44
C ASN A 659 -34.17 26.65 17.13
N GLY A 660 -33.73 27.89 17.36
CA GLY A 660 -34.56 29.02 17.79
C GLY A 660 -35.55 29.54 16.74
N GLY A 661 -35.69 28.86 15.59
CA GLY A 661 -36.67 29.16 14.55
C GLY A 661 -36.23 30.18 13.51
N GLN A 662 -34.96 30.56 13.50
CA GLN A 662 -34.41 31.53 12.55
C GLN A 662 -33.77 30.83 11.34
N THR A 663 -34.16 31.24 10.14
CA THR A 663 -33.46 30.97 8.88
C THR A 663 -32.51 32.15 8.60
N ILE A 664 -31.22 31.86 8.58
CA ILE A 664 -30.14 32.87 8.59
C ILE A 664 -29.72 33.22 7.16
N GLN A 665 -29.75 32.25 6.25
CA GLN A 665 -29.41 32.44 4.84
C GLN A 665 -30.16 31.43 3.99
N ILE A 666 -30.70 31.88 2.86
CA ILE A 666 -31.25 31.03 1.81
C ILE A 666 -30.43 31.23 0.52
N PHE A 667 -30.12 30.13 -0.14
CA PHE A 667 -29.43 30.05 -1.42
C PHE A 667 -30.41 29.48 -2.43
N ARG A 668 -30.72 30.22 -3.49
CA ARG A 668 -31.68 29.81 -4.52
C ARG A 668 -31.00 29.08 -5.67
N SER A 669 -31.72 28.15 -6.30
CA SER A 669 -31.24 27.41 -7.49
C SER A 669 -30.88 28.31 -8.68
N ASP A 670 -31.43 29.52 -8.74
CA ASP A 670 -31.12 30.56 -9.72
C ASP A 670 -29.80 31.30 -9.47
N GLY A 671 -29.12 31.04 -8.33
CA GLY A 671 -27.86 31.67 -7.95
C GLY A 671 -27.98 32.85 -6.97
N THR A 672 -29.20 33.28 -6.62
CA THR A 672 -29.43 34.44 -5.73
C THR A 672 -29.42 34.08 -4.23
N LEU A 673 -29.16 35.09 -3.39
CA LEU A 673 -29.02 34.96 -1.94
C LEU A 673 -30.10 35.78 -1.23
N HIS A 674 -30.79 35.17 -0.28
CA HIS A 674 -31.78 35.85 0.56
C HIS A 674 -31.34 35.82 2.03
N PRO A 675 -30.89 36.96 2.58
CA PRO A 675 -30.37 37.02 3.94
C PRO A 675 -31.46 36.98 5.02
N GLY A 676 -31.10 36.47 6.19
CA GLY A 676 -31.86 36.53 7.44
C GLY A 676 -31.90 37.94 8.06
N PRO A 677 -32.62 38.12 9.18
CA PRO A 677 -33.40 37.10 9.90
C PRO A 677 -34.73 36.78 9.22
N ARG A 678 -35.06 35.49 9.06
CA ARG A 678 -36.31 35.01 8.44
C ARG A 678 -36.83 33.79 9.22
N ARG A 679 -38.11 33.41 9.04
CA ARG A 679 -38.72 32.25 9.73
C ARG A 679 -39.24 31.16 8.78
N ASP A 680 -39.30 31.46 7.49
CA ASP A 680 -39.62 30.54 6.42
C ASP A 680 -38.37 29.82 5.90
N PHE A 681 -38.56 28.71 5.19
CA PHE A 681 -37.49 27.84 4.68
C PHE A 681 -36.51 27.31 5.75
N GLY A 682 -36.98 27.12 6.98
CA GLY A 682 -36.22 26.48 8.05
C GLY A 682 -36.24 24.95 7.95
N LEU A 683 -35.20 24.29 8.46
CA LEU A 683 -35.03 22.82 8.36
C LEU A 683 -35.53 22.05 9.60
N TRP A 684 -35.99 22.75 10.63
CA TRP A 684 -36.31 22.16 11.95
C TRP A 684 -37.61 21.37 12.00
N HIS A 685 -38.47 21.49 10.99
CA HIS A 685 -39.65 20.65 10.84
C HIS A 685 -39.33 19.20 10.39
N ARG A 686 -38.07 18.93 9.99
CA ARG A 686 -37.64 17.59 9.55
C ARG A 686 -37.05 16.79 10.71
N PRO A 687 -37.38 15.50 10.83
CA PRO A 687 -36.74 14.65 11.84
C PRO A 687 -35.27 14.37 11.47
N ILE A 688 -34.44 14.16 12.49
CA ILE A 688 -33.16 13.45 12.33
C ILE A 688 -33.51 12.00 11.96
N LEU A 689 -32.76 11.41 11.04
CA LEU A 689 -32.96 10.03 10.61
C LEU A 689 -31.69 9.23 10.88
N ASP A 690 -31.84 7.93 11.10
CA ASP A 690 -30.70 7.02 11.22
C ASP A 690 -29.97 6.85 9.87
N VAL A 691 -30.66 7.11 8.75
CA VAL A 691 -30.10 7.04 7.40
C VAL A 691 -30.09 8.41 6.72
N PRO A 692 -28.96 8.86 6.15
CA PRO A 692 -28.86 10.14 5.45
C PRO A 692 -29.62 10.11 4.11
N LEU A 693 -30.92 10.48 4.11
CA LEU A 693 -31.74 10.51 2.90
C LEU A 693 -31.43 11.72 2.01
N GLY A 694 -31.24 11.49 0.71
CA GLY A 694 -30.96 12.56 -0.26
C GLY A 694 -29.64 13.31 -0.02
N ILE A 695 -28.71 12.66 0.70
CA ILE A 695 -27.35 13.15 0.92
C ILE A 695 -26.40 12.22 0.19
N SER A 696 -25.40 12.79 -0.47
CA SER A 696 -24.39 12.04 -1.17
C SER A 696 -23.08 12.80 -1.11
N PHE A 697 -21.97 12.09 -1.21
CA PHE A 697 -20.65 12.67 -0.99
C PHE A 697 -19.83 12.59 -2.26
N GLY A 698 -18.85 13.46 -2.39
CA GLY A 698 -17.79 13.35 -3.38
C GLY A 698 -16.48 13.87 -2.81
N ASP A 699 -15.46 13.98 -3.66
CA ASP A 699 -14.14 14.41 -3.22
C ASP A 699 -14.22 15.86 -2.73
N ARG A 700 -14.07 16.09 -1.42
CA ARG A 700 -14.17 17.40 -0.79
C ARG A 700 -15.48 18.16 -1.09
N PHE A 701 -16.61 17.46 -1.22
CA PHE A 701 -17.92 18.10 -1.24
C PHE A 701 -19.03 17.18 -0.76
N VAL A 702 -20.12 17.79 -0.26
CA VAL A 702 -21.36 17.12 0.10
C VAL A 702 -22.47 17.64 -0.81
N GLN A 703 -23.27 16.72 -1.37
CA GLN A 703 -24.51 17.02 -2.08
C GLN A 703 -25.70 16.76 -1.16
N LEU A 704 -26.58 17.74 -1.04
CA LEU A 704 -27.81 17.74 -0.24
C LEU A 704 -28.95 18.06 -1.20
N GLY A 705 -29.72 17.04 -1.60
CA GLY A 705 -30.68 17.15 -2.70
C GLY A 705 -30.00 17.58 -4.01
N LYS A 706 -30.39 18.76 -4.52
CA LYS A 706 -29.85 19.36 -5.75
C LYS A 706 -28.75 20.42 -5.50
N PHE A 707 -28.29 20.53 -4.26
CA PHE A 707 -27.27 21.51 -3.87
C PHE A 707 -25.98 20.83 -3.47
N ARG A 708 -24.83 21.39 -3.86
CA ARG A 708 -23.49 20.97 -3.45
C ARG A 708 -22.85 22.05 -2.60
N VAL A 709 -22.22 21.64 -1.51
CA VAL A 709 -21.36 22.47 -0.66
C VAL A 709 -19.99 21.82 -0.60
N GLY A 710 -18.92 22.56 -0.91
CA GLY A 710 -17.60 21.95 -0.86
C GLY A 710 -16.44 22.82 -1.30
N ASP A 711 -15.25 22.29 -1.05
CA ASP A 711 -13.97 22.85 -1.45
C ASP A 711 -13.71 22.53 -2.92
N VAL A 712 -13.47 23.58 -3.70
CA VAL A 712 -13.26 23.53 -5.14
C VAL A 712 -11.80 23.24 -5.47
N ASP A 713 -10.86 23.95 -4.85
CA ASP A 713 -9.44 24.00 -5.24
C ASP A 713 -8.47 24.30 -4.09
N GLY A 714 -8.91 24.15 -2.84
CA GLY A 714 -8.19 24.57 -1.63
C GLY A 714 -8.45 26.03 -1.30
N ARG A 715 -8.54 26.91 -2.29
CA ARG A 715 -8.66 28.37 -2.11
C ARG A 715 -10.10 28.89 -2.10
N HIS A 716 -11.02 28.11 -2.66
CA HIS A 716 -12.42 28.47 -2.83
C HIS A 716 -13.34 27.38 -2.26
N PHE A 717 -14.23 27.77 -1.36
CA PHE A 717 -15.38 26.95 -0.95
C PHE A 717 -16.64 27.51 -1.59
N SER A 718 -17.58 26.65 -1.98
CA SER A 718 -18.77 27.09 -2.70
C SER A 718 -20.05 26.45 -2.20
N VAL A 719 -21.15 27.17 -2.35
CA VAL A 719 -22.52 26.61 -2.40
C VAL A 719 -23.01 26.73 -3.83
N ALA A 720 -23.30 25.60 -4.48
CA ALA A 720 -23.72 25.53 -5.87
C ALA A 720 -24.94 24.62 -6.05
N HIS A 721 -25.71 24.85 -7.10
CA HIS A 721 -26.85 24.04 -7.50
C HIS A 721 -26.50 23.21 -8.73
N VAL A 722 -26.98 21.96 -8.82
CA VAL A 722 -26.67 21.05 -9.95
C VAL A 722 -27.10 21.58 -11.31
N GLY A 723 -27.97 22.60 -11.35
CA GLY A 723 -28.31 23.37 -12.55
C GLY A 723 -27.20 24.32 -13.06
N GLY A 724 -25.98 24.25 -12.50
CA GLY A 724 -24.82 24.99 -13.00
C GLY A 724 -24.66 26.40 -12.45
N ARG A 725 -25.33 26.73 -11.33
CA ARG A 725 -25.21 28.04 -10.66
C ARG A 725 -24.47 27.91 -9.35
N THR A 726 -23.47 28.77 -9.14
CA THR A 726 -22.79 28.98 -7.86
C THR A 726 -23.43 30.20 -7.17
N MET A 727 -23.96 30.01 -5.97
CA MET A 727 -24.69 31.04 -5.20
C MET A 727 -23.76 31.85 -4.30
N GLN A 728 -22.72 31.23 -3.76
CA GLN A 728 -21.78 31.89 -2.87
C GLN A 728 -20.43 31.20 -2.98
N ILE A 729 -19.38 32.01 -3.12
CA ILE A 729 -18.00 31.57 -3.00
C ILE A 729 -17.40 32.21 -1.74
N PHE A 730 -16.70 31.41 -0.95
CA PHE A 730 -15.92 31.83 0.20
C PHE A 730 -14.44 31.65 -0.18
N ARG A 731 -13.61 32.65 0.06
CA ARG A 731 -12.19 32.65 -0.35
C ARG A 731 -11.27 32.46 0.83
N GLU A 732 -10.13 31.80 0.62
CA GLU A 732 -9.11 31.54 1.65
C GLU A 732 -8.65 32.83 2.37
N ASP A 733 -8.73 33.97 1.70
CA ASP A 733 -8.38 35.30 2.22
C ASP A 733 -9.45 35.92 3.13
N GLY A 734 -10.56 35.22 3.40
CA GLY A 734 -11.65 35.72 4.23
C GLY A 734 -12.76 36.44 3.46
N THR A 735 -12.61 36.68 2.15
CA THR A 735 -13.61 37.44 1.38
C THR A 735 -14.74 36.56 0.83
N LEU A 736 -15.84 37.22 0.45
CA LEU A 736 -17.06 36.60 -0.09
C LEU A 736 -17.34 37.09 -1.50
N HIS A 737 -17.68 36.19 -2.41
CA HIS A 737 -18.11 36.51 -3.77
C HIS A 737 -19.52 35.94 -4.01
N PRO A 738 -20.58 36.78 -3.95
CA PRO A 738 -21.95 36.33 -4.13
C PRO A 738 -22.25 35.96 -5.60
N GLY A 739 -23.20 35.05 -5.77
CA GLY A 739 -23.78 34.64 -7.05
C GLY A 739 -24.80 35.64 -7.61
N PRO A 740 -25.42 35.34 -8.77
CA PRO A 740 -25.30 34.10 -9.54
C PRO A 740 -23.99 34.02 -10.34
N ARG A 741 -23.30 32.88 -10.27
CA ARG A 741 -22.06 32.61 -11.01
C ARG A 741 -22.06 31.21 -11.63
N SER A 742 -21.10 30.90 -12.48
CA SER A 742 -20.92 29.56 -13.10
C SER A 742 -19.51 29.01 -12.92
N ASP A 743 -18.62 29.76 -12.29
CA ASP A 743 -17.27 29.36 -11.92
C ASP A 743 -17.21 28.88 -10.46
N PHE A 744 -16.04 28.37 -10.06
CA PHE A 744 -15.75 27.88 -8.71
C PHE A 744 -16.85 26.97 -8.15
N THR A 745 -17.16 25.91 -8.90
CA THR A 745 -18.22 24.97 -8.58
C THR A 745 -17.68 23.56 -8.41
N THR A 746 -18.32 22.78 -7.55
CA THR A 746 -18.10 21.34 -7.44
C THR A 746 -19.03 20.54 -8.37
N VAL A 747 -19.94 21.20 -9.08
CA VAL A 747 -20.82 20.56 -10.08
C VAL A 747 -19.99 19.96 -11.21
N GLY A 748 -20.34 18.75 -11.63
CA GLY A 748 -19.56 17.97 -12.62
C GLY A 748 -18.49 17.07 -12.01
N ARG A 749 -18.10 17.26 -10.74
CA ARG A 749 -17.26 16.31 -10.02
C ARG A 749 -18.04 15.02 -9.73
N PRO A 750 -17.41 13.83 -9.82
CA PRO A 750 -18.07 12.55 -9.59
C PRO A 750 -18.52 12.42 -8.14
N MET A 751 -19.61 11.68 -7.94
CA MET A 751 -20.04 11.24 -6.62
C MET A 751 -19.18 10.04 -6.19
N HIS A 752 -18.99 9.87 -4.89
CA HIS A 752 -18.37 8.70 -4.29
C HIS A 752 -19.38 8.01 -3.37
N GLU A 753 -19.39 6.68 -3.39
CA GLU A 753 -20.10 5.89 -2.40
C GLU A 753 -19.37 5.99 -1.07
N CYS A 754 -19.83 6.91 -0.23
CA CYS A 754 -19.44 6.93 1.16
C CYS A 754 -20.52 6.31 2.02
N ARG A 755 -20.10 5.62 3.08
CA ARG A 755 -21.00 5.17 4.13
C ARG A 755 -20.78 6.04 5.35
N VAL A 756 -21.83 6.71 5.82
CA VAL A 756 -21.86 7.19 7.20
C VAL A 756 -21.92 5.92 8.05
N ALA A 757 -20.82 5.57 8.72
CA ALA A 757 -20.82 4.38 9.56
C ALA A 757 -21.52 4.71 10.87
N ASP A 758 -22.72 4.16 11.07
CA ASP A 758 -23.36 4.16 12.38
C ASP A 758 -22.55 3.26 13.29
N VAL A 759 -22.01 3.84 14.36
CA VAL A 759 -21.37 3.08 15.43
C VAL A 759 -22.48 2.75 16.42
N GLU A 760 -23.02 1.52 16.36
CA GLU A 760 -23.65 0.93 17.54
C GLU A 760 -22.59 0.89 18.65
N LEU A 761 -22.86 1.64 19.72
CA LEU A 761 -21.98 1.76 20.89
C LEU A 761 -22.14 0.56 21.83
#